data_AF-A0A0C9RAR5-F1
#
_entry.id   AF-A0A0C9RAR5-F1
#
_cell.length_a   1.000
_cell.length_b   1.000
_cell.length_c   1.000
_cell.angle_alpha   90.00
_cell.angle_beta   90.00
_cell.angle_gamma   90.00
#
_symmetry.space_group_name_H-M   'P 1'
#
loop_
_entity.id
_entity.type
_entity.pdbx_description
1 polymer ?
#
loop_
_entity_poly.entity_id
_entity_poly.type
_entity_poly.pdbx_seq_one_letter_code
_entity_poly.pdbx_strand_id
1 'polypeptide(L)'
;MATAEIDDFLGGPLVTWFVSCLEDADALSNYNDLADGILLHNVFLQIDPEPLHDGVIPSCGNSSTRMKNLEIIVGNIKQFYEEELGHLLIKLPDTVNLGKEPEVHVQDMQLLLLLLLGCAVQCPNKKNFITRIKTLPLDTQLAIVDCIKQVTDYHDIVITQDSMENVNMSGVFKEIKKIINERDLYRDKWRGAAINDLSGPNDSAPDDNEGMTKSQQLNPISKKSGREEHHHYAVELADWKSKVRKQRQELEEKTEALLECKEELEHNKQSLVKLKQENQELMHEARTAKSYRDELDAVMERAERADRLESEVARYREKLTDIEFYKTRIEELREDNRVLMENREMLEEQLSLSRRRADKVLELEAQIIEYKQLLNDVALERAADKEKYRELFDENLQLHKLKKAADDEAARAGSISESEEPVTSDNRLSEQLTNNAQTRALKLELENRRLMALVDSLKENSFHESSGRLLELEKEKKKMSLKMDSLTDNNDRLGQQNADLELVCKQALEENKKLQNTLKNQRTSFERQQHDYQAQHYKIIELEKNYEITIKEKQRVQSLLESVQRRADELDRSLENANQKLEDLRLLENKLKEVETKCTDLETKIVILEKDKETALRDVHKCREIIEEKDVALDKATNDIEVMTKKIEGLEREVDKSVCQITRLQEIERSSKELDSRAAIDKETMETLQSNLIAEKLNTQQLQTALEKLGLTVESLLTLSAENIVEQLANVPEMSQYINKLINEKMESEQKSLEIPQSRDTESEDNAPMNKHLLETVETLKRELECAQVKLNTSQLAGENLLEEQAKLQVCVTTLQSKITSLNAQHTALQLANSQLVAEKEELLKERDVQQRAHQQLLHDQVTLQSLHEQLNNEYENLLQERETLKANLRDTKNHFRTLKENCEILEEKNKEFVAEQETSVCNVKSLNNLRGEHSKLKDDFRNLYTATEKLKAEYRNLQEDYKKNKLETNRLSLKLTELQGEMSIKEERCSNLELQISKLNQRCEMLLQMNSGLDNNRRSLMDHVSVLLNQYHDLLSHSLEDKEHYHMEEKLYRDQVNHLSRQKEKLEEKIMEYYRNKQSCSTKKKRFGASLVKRVRKAGSDLLNKNRQSWADESKQSDGKLYESESGGNDSDVSGEDRRVATETPVLDNDYSLGTPGTRRTVYYTDDSPSPATSLPPEQKTDTLPQSPVDDAQSGRQNQDQAARSVLIYNKVSAVINETQNLTTPVDEQLPNEEIGEPLTAKDPKVGNSVWYEYGCV
;
A
#
# COMPACT_ATOMS: atom_id res chain seq x y z
N MET A 1 36.12 -51.49 11.49
CA MET A 1 35.89 -50.21 10.81
C MET A 1 35.17 -50.55 9.53
N ALA A 2 35.80 -50.60 8.34
CA ALA A 2 35.19 -51.00 7.06
C ALA A 2 33.95 -51.93 7.15
N THR A 3 34.06 -53.14 7.71
CA THR A 3 32.90 -54.06 7.83
C THR A 3 31.68 -53.50 8.57
N ALA A 4 31.89 -52.77 9.68
CA ALA A 4 30.81 -52.15 10.44
C ALA A 4 30.22 -50.93 9.70
N GLU A 5 31.05 -50.19 8.97
CA GLU A 5 30.61 -49.07 8.12
C GLU A 5 29.80 -49.58 6.90
N ILE A 6 30.11 -50.78 6.39
CA ILE A 6 29.32 -51.50 5.38
C ILE A 6 27.99 -51.99 5.99
N ASP A 7 28.01 -52.61 7.17
CA ASP A 7 26.80 -53.11 7.84
C ASP A 7 25.82 -51.95 8.16
N ASP A 8 26.32 -50.84 8.71
CA ASP A 8 25.55 -49.62 8.98
C ASP A 8 25.00 -48.98 7.68
N PHE A 9 25.76 -49.03 6.57
CA PHE A 9 25.32 -48.56 5.26
C PHE A 9 24.23 -49.44 4.64
N LEU A 10 24.38 -50.77 4.69
CA LEU A 10 23.39 -51.73 4.19
C LEU A 10 22.09 -51.70 4.99
N GLY A 11 22.15 -51.46 6.31
CA GLY A 11 20.98 -51.15 7.14
C GLY A 11 20.40 -49.75 6.94
N GLY A 12 21.02 -48.92 6.09
CA GLY A 12 20.71 -47.51 5.93
C GLY A 12 19.43 -47.20 5.12
N PRO A 13 18.93 -45.95 5.19
CA PRO A 13 17.71 -45.53 4.51
C PRO A 13 17.84 -45.57 2.97
N LEU A 14 19.03 -45.28 2.43
CA LEU A 14 19.30 -45.33 1.00
C LEU A 14 19.25 -46.75 0.44
N VAL A 15 19.84 -47.72 1.14
CA VAL A 15 19.78 -49.13 0.72
C VAL A 15 18.38 -49.70 0.93
N THR A 16 17.69 -49.35 2.01
CA THR A 16 16.29 -49.72 2.23
C THR A 16 15.36 -49.20 1.12
N TRP A 17 15.56 -47.96 0.67
CA TRP A 17 14.87 -47.41 -0.50
C TRP A 17 15.23 -48.17 -1.78
N PHE A 18 16.51 -48.41 -2.02
CA PHE A 18 17.02 -49.05 -3.23
C PHE A 18 16.45 -50.48 -3.39
N VAL A 19 16.46 -51.28 -2.33
CA VAL A 19 15.86 -52.63 -2.30
C VAL A 19 14.37 -52.58 -2.63
N SER A 20 13.63 -51.56 -2.17
CA SER A 20 12.21 -51.38 -2.52
C SER A 20 11.94 -51.08 -4.01
N CYS A 21 13.00 -50.83 -4.79
CA CYS A 21 12.93 -50.60 -6.24
C CYS A 21 13.40 -51.80 -7.08
N LEU A 22 13.93 -52.87 -6.47
CA LEU A 22 14.28 -54.11 -7.15
C LEU A 22 13.03 -54.96 -7.43
N GLU A 23 13.10 -55.84 -8.44
CA GLU A 23 12.04 -56.83 -8.72
C GLU A 23 12.08 -58.01 -7.73
N ASP A 24 13.27 -58.35 -7.27
CA ASP A 24 13.54 -59.30 -6.19
C ASP A 24 14.36 -58.58 -5.11
N ALA A 25 13.86 -58.60 -3.86
CA ALA A 25 14.51 -57.94 -2.74
C ALA A 25 15.75 -58.72 -2.24
N ASP A 26 15.76 -60.04 -2.41
CA ASP A 26 16.87 -60.91 -1.98
C ASP A 26 18.05 -60.87 -2.96
N ALA A 27 17.92 -60.17 -4.10
CA ALA A 27 18.97 -59.99 -5.11
C ALA A 27 20.15 -59.13 -4.63
N LEU A 28 19.97 -58.32 -3.57
CA LEU A 28 21.06 -57.63 -2.88
C LEU A 28 21.45 -58.44 -1.64
N SER A 29 22.24 -59.50 -1.84
CA SER A 29 22.65 -60.42 -0.77
C SER A 29 23.84 -59.89 0.05
N ASN A 30 24.72 -59.12 -0.59
CA ASN A 30 25.91 -58.55 0.01
C ASN A 30 26.37 -57.27 -0.73
N TYR A 31 27.25 -56.49 -0.10
CA TYR A 31 27.71 -55.20 -0.64
C TYR A 31 28.42 -55.27 -2.00
N ASN A 32 29.05 -56.39 -2.37
CA ASN A 32 29.66 -56.54 -3.68
C ASN A 32 28.62 -56.66 -4.82
N ASP A 33 27.39 -57.12 -4.54
CA ASP A 33 26.31 -57.18 -5.53
C ASP A 33 25.86 -55.77 -5.96
N LEU A 34 25.88 -54.82 -5.01
CA LEU A 34 25.68 -53.40 -5.28
C LEU A 34 26.89 -52.80 -6.02
N ALA A 35 28.10 -53.11 -5.56
CA ALA A 35 29.33 -52.61 -6.15
C ALA A 35 29.55 -53.07 -7.61
N ASP A 36 28.98 -54.21 -8.03
CA ASP A 36 29.05 -54.71 -9.41
C ASP A 36 28.36 -53.79 -10.43
N GLY A 37 27.45 -52.93 -9.99
CA GLY A 37 26.77 -51.94 -10.82
C GLY A 37 25.50 -52.44 -11.53
N ILE A 38 25.32 -53.76 -11.71
CA ILE A 38 24.13 -54.31 -12.41
C ILE A 38 22.83 -53.82 -11.77
N LEU A 39 22.69 -53.97 -10.44
CA LEU A 39 21.48 -53.58 -9.72
C LEU A 39 21.23 -52.06 -9.81
N LEU A 40 22.31 -51.26 -9.77
CA LEU A 40 22.24 -49.79 -9.89
C LEU A 40 21.73 -49.39 -11.28
N HIS A 41 22.22 -50.03 -12.34
CA HIS A 41 21.76 -49.84 -13.72
C HIS A 41 20.29 -50.26 -13.90
N ASN A 42 19.89 -51.41 -13.34
CA ASN A 42 18.51 -51.91 -13.38
C ASN A 42 17.51 -50.98 -12.67
N VAL A 43 17.95 -50.23 -11.65
CA VAL A 43 17.13 -49.18 -11.02
C VAL A 43 17.17 -47.90 -11.85
N PHE A 44 18.31 -47.53 -12.45
CA PHE A 44 18.39 -46.39 -13.36
C PHE A 44 17.45 -46.53 -14.57
N LEU A 45 17.36 -47.72 -15.16
CA LEU A 45 16.44 -48.03 -16.28
C LEU A 45 14.95 -47.88 -15.94
N GLN A 46 14.57 -47.81 -14.65
CA GLN A 46 13.21 -47.47 -14.21
C GLN A 46 12.98 -45.94 -14.09
N ILE A 47 14.06 -45.16 -14.00
CA ILE A 47 14.07 -43.69 -13.94
C ILE A 47 14.07 -43.13 -15.36
N ASP A 48 14.99 -43.61 -16.18
CA ASP A 48 15.19 -43.28 -17.60
C ASP A 48 15.36 -44.58 -18.41
N PRO A 49 14.37 -44.96 -19.26
CA PRO A 49 14.43 -46.18 -20.07
C PRO A 49 15.36 -46.13 -21.29
N GLU A 50 15.85 -44.96 -21.72
CA GLU A 50 16.67 -44.82 -22.94
C GLU A 50 17.99 -44.04 -22.67
N PRO A 51 18.85 -44.52 -21.74
CA PRO A 51 20.09 -43.84 -21.37
C PRO A 51 21.09 -43.76 -22.53
N LEU A 52 21.84 -42.66 -22.60
CA LEU A 52 22.84 -42.43 -23.66
C LEU A 52 23.98 -43.47 -23.66
N HIS A 53 24.34 -44.00 -22.48
CA HIS A 53 25.36 -45.03 -22.34
C HIS A 53 24.76 -46.31 -21.75
N ASP A 54 24.76 -47.39 -22.52
CA ASP A 54 24.38 -48.73 -22.07
C ASP A 54 25.51 -49.75 -22.36
N GLY A 55 25.46 -50.91 -21.71
CA GLY A 55 26.48 -51.96 -21.78
C GLY A 55 27.11 -52.35 -20.44
N VAL A 56 26.42 -52.13 -19.32
CA VAL A 56 26.83 -52.65 -18.00
C VAL A 56 26.81 -54.18 -18.03
N ILE A 57 27.90 -54.82 -17.61
CA ILE A 57 28.06 -56.29 -17.65
C ILE A 57 28.57 -56.85 -16.31
N PRO A 58 28.23 -58.07 -15.89
CA PRO A 58 28.72 -58.64 -14.63
C PRO A 58 30.25 -58.64 -14.55
N SER A 59 30.83 -58.00 -13.53
CA SER A 59 32.31 -57.93 -13.41
C SER A 59 32.93 -59.27 -13.03
N CYS A 60 32.16 -60.17 -12.41
CA CYS A 60 32.65 -61.41 -11.81
C CYS A 60 33.83 -61.18 -10.83
N GLY A 61 33.86 -60.02 -10.18
CA GLY A 61 34.94 -59.59 -9.27
C GLY A 61 36.09 -58.84 -9.94
N ASN A 62 36.07 -58.63 -11.26
CA ASN A 62 37.09 -57.87 -11.97
C ASN A 62 36.92 -56.35 -11.75
N SER A 63 37.79 -55.76 -10.93
CA SER A 63 37.80 -54.32 -10.62
C SER A 63 37.81 -53.41 -11.86
N SER A 64 38.43 -53.82 -12.97
CA SER A 64 38.45 -53.03 -14.21
C SER A 64 37.12 -53.05 -14.96
N THR A 65 36.35 -54.14 -14.85
CA THR A 65 34.97 -54.18 -15.36
C THR A 65 34.02 -53.42 -14.43
N ARG A 66 34.18 -53.60 -13.11
CA ARG A 66 33.43 -52.87 -12.09
C ARG A 66 33.58 -51.35 -12.25
N MET A 67 34.80 -50.86 -12.42
CA MET A 67 35.11 -49.45 -12.69
C MET A 67 34.35 -48.93 -13.91
N LYS A 68 34.36 -49.67 -15.03
CA LYS A 68 33.63 -49.29 -16.26
C LYS A 68 32.11 -49.26 -16.07
N ASN A 69 31.54 -50.24 -15.36
CA ASN A 69 30.11 -50.24 -15.02
C ASN A 69 29.73 -48.98 -14.24
N LEU A 70 30.52 -48.66 -13.20
CA LEU A 70 30.31 -47.48 -12.37
C LEU A 70 30.53 -46.17 -13.15
N GLU A 71 31.49 -46.11 -14.09
CA GLU A 71 31.68 -44.98 -15.00
C GLU A 71 30.48 -44.75 -15.92
N ILE A 72 29.88 -45.81 -16.48
CA ILE A 72 28.64 -45.72 -17.28
C ILE A 72 27.48 -45.17 -16.43
N ILE A 73 27.27 -45.73 -15.24
CA ILE A 73 26.15 -45.37 -14.36
C ILE A 73 26.29 -43.94 -13.84
N VAL A 74 27.50 -43.53 -13.39
CA VAL A 74 27.77 -42.14 -12.97
C VAL A 74 27.67 -41.17 -14.15
N GLY A 75 28.07 -41.58 -15.36
CA GLY A 75 27.89 -40.80 -16.58
C GLY A 75 26.41 -40.49 -16.87
N ASN A 76 25.56 -41.52 -16.88
CA ASN A 76 24.12 -41.37 -17.09
C ASN A 76 23.46 -40.53 -15.99
N ILE A 77 23.82 -40.75 -14.72
CA ILE A 77 23.34 -39.92 -13.60
C ILE A 77 23.75 -38.46 -13.78
N LYS A 78 25.01 -38.18 -14.17
CA LYS A 78 25.48 -36.81 -14.41
C LYS A 78 24.67 -36.14 -15.52
N GLN A 79 24.50 -36.83 -16.65
CA GLN A 79 23.74 -36.34 -17.78
C GLN A 79 22.28 -36.06 -17.42
N PHE A 80 21.62 -36.95 -16.68
CA PHE A 80 20.24 -36.76 -16.23
C PHE A 80 20.07 -35.49 -15.38
N TYR A 81 21.03 -35.18 -14.50
CA TYR A 81 21.02 -33.91 -13.77
C TYR A 81 21.30 -32.70 -14.67
N GLU A 82 22.28 -32.78 -15.58
CA GLU A 82 22.77 -31.61 -16.32
C GLU A 82 21.98 -31.27 -17.61
N GLU A 83 21.30 -32.24 -18.21
CA GLU A 83 20.53 -32.11 -19.45
C GLU A 83 19.00 -32.19 -19.21
N GLU A 84 18.51 -33.24 -18.52
CA GLU A 84 17.06 -33.42 -18.30
C GLU A 84 16.50 -32.57 -17.14
N LEU A 85 17.27 -32.38 -16.07
CA LEU A 85 16.87 -31.54 -14.92
C LEU A 85 17.40 -30.09 -14.99
N GLY A 86 18.34 -29.78 -15.89
CA GLY A 86 18.97 -28.45 -15.98
C GLY A 86 19.79 -28.04 -14.75
N HIS A 87 20.13 -28.99 -13.88
CA HIS A 87 20.86 -28.80 -12.63
C HIS A 87 22.39 -28.82 -12.84
N LEU A 88 23.16 -28.49 -11.81
CA LEU A 88 24.63 -28.53 -11.85
C LEU A 88 25.20 -29.37 -10.70
N LEU A 89 25.96 -30.42 -11.03
CA LEU A 89 26.56 -31.34 -10.07
C LEU A 89 27.91 -30.84 -9.57
N ILE A 90 28.00 -30.55 -8.27
CA ILE A 90 29.27 -30.19 -7.63
C ILE A 90 30.08 -31.44 -7.27
N LYS A 91 29.45 -32.52 -6.82
CA LYS A 91 30.14 -33.74 -6.36
C LYS A 91 29.68 -34.96 -7.14
N LEU A 92 30.63 -35.84 -7.47
CA LEU A 92 30.43 -37.12 -8.15
C LEU A 92 31.23 -38.20 -7.39
N PRO A 93 30.76 -39.46 -7.33
CA PRO A 93 31.51 -40.58 -6.74
C PRO A 93 32.83 -40.87 -7.49
N ASP A 94 33.88 -41.29 -6.77
CA ASP A 94 35.10 -41.79 -7.41
C ASP A 94 34.96 -43.24 -7.85
N THR A 95 34.62 -43.43 -9.14
CA THR A 95 34.41 -44.73 -9.78
C THR A 95 35.68 -45.60 -9.85
N VAL A 96 36.88 -45.01 -9.79
CA VAL A 96 38.16 -45.75 -9.80
C VAL A 96 38.39 -46.38 -8.45
N ASN A 97 38.24 -45.60 -7.38
CA ASN A 97 38.43 -46.09 -6.03
C ASN A 97 37.35 -47.11 -5.66
N LEU A 98 36.08 -46.79 -5.97
CA LEU A 98 34.94 -47.69 -5.77
C LEU A 98 35.02 -48.95 -6.66
N GLY A 99 35.60 -48.86 -7.85
CA GLY A 99 35.87 -50.01 -8.71
C GLY A 99 36.95 -50.94 -8.15
N LYS A 100 38.04 -50.37 -7.61
CA LYS A 100 39.20 -51.11 -7.08
C LYS A 100 38.96 -51.69 -5.69
N GLU A 101 38.64 -50.86 -4.71
CA GLU A 101 38.56 -51.19 -3.28
C GLU A 101 37.20 -50.73 -2.70
N PRO A 102 36.07 -51.31 -3.17
CA PRO A 102 34.73 -50.83 -2.80
C PRO A 102 34.46 -50.82 -1.29
N GLU A 103 35.05 -51.77 -0.55
CA GLU A 103 34.90 -51.92 0.90
C GLU A 103 35.55 -50.80 1.72
N VAL A 104 36.47 -50.04 1.11
CA VAL A 104 37.10 -48.84 1.71
C VAL A 104 36.33 -47.57 1.32
N HIS A 105 35.62 -47.60 0.19
CA HIS A 105 34.98 -46.44 -0.45
C HIS A 105 33.45 -46.40 -0.29
N VAL A 106 32.94 -46.84 0.87
CA VAL A 106 31.49 -46.87 1.18
C VAL A 106 30.83 -45.49 1.05
N GLN A 107 31.56 -44.40 1.34
CA GLN A 107 31.05 -43.03 1.18
C GLN A 107 30.81 -42.64 -0.29
N ASP A 108 31.61 -43.15 -1.23
CA ASP A 108 31.39 -42.95 -2.67
C ASP A 108 30.14 -43.71 -3.13
N MET A 109 29.91 -44.93 -2.61
CA MET A 109 28.67 -45.68 -2.86
C MET A 109 27.43 -45.01 -2.23
N GLN A 110 27.58 -44.41 -1.05
CA GLN A 110 26.52 -43.65 -0.40
C GLN A 110 26.13 -42.42 -1.24
N LEU A 111 27.12 -41.69 -1.78
CA LEU A 111 26.88 -40.59 -2.72
C LEU A 111 26.21 -41.08 -4.01
N LEU A 112 26.60 -42.24 -4.53
CA LEU A 112 26.01 -42.84 -5.73
C LEU A 112 24.52 -43.15 -5.54
N LEU A 113 24.14 -43.82 -4.44
CA LEU A 113 22.71 -44.05 -4.12
C LEU A 113 21.94 -42.76 -3.82
N LEU A 114 22.58 -41.77 -3.19
CA LEU A 114 21.96 -40.47 -2.91
C LEU A 114 21.60 -39.71 -4.19
N LEU A 115 22.51 -39.69 -5.17
CA LEU A 115 22.25 -39.10 -6.48
C LEU A 115 21.19 -39.89 -7.27
N LEU A 116 21.23 -41.22 -7.24
CA LEU A 116 20.25 -42.10 -7.89
C LEU A 116 18.84 -41.92 -7.31
N LEU A 117 18.70 -41.79 -5.98
CA LEU A 117 17.46 -41.39 -5.31
C LEU A 117 16.96 -40.03 -5.80
N GLY A 118 17.86 -39.05 -5.91
CA GLY A 118 17.53 -37.72 -6.41
C GLY A 118 16.99 -37.73 -7.84
N CYS A 119 17.61 -38.50 -8.76
CA CYS A 119 17.05 -38.74 -10.09
C CYS A 119 15.65 -39.37 -10.00
N ALA A 120 15.50 -40.43 -9.20
CA ALA A 120 14.26 -41.19 -9.08
C ALA A 120 13.07 -40.36 -8.56
N VAL A 121 13.30 -39.41 -7.64
CA VAL A 121 12.22 -38.54 -7.12
C VAL A 121 11.99 -37.27 -7.95
N GLN A 122 12.87 -36.98 -8.93
CA GLN A 122 12.75 -35.80 -9.80
C GLN A 122 12.28 -36.14 -11.23
N CYS A 123 12.53 -37.37 -11.71
CA CYS A 123 12.16 -37.86 -13.05
C CYS A 123 10.65 -37.82 -13.39
N PRO A 124 10.26 -38.01 -14.68
CA PRO A 124 8.86 -38.08 -15.08
C PRO A 124 8.07 -39.17 -14.32
N ASN A 125 8.70 -40.30 -14.04
CA ASN A 125 8.11 -41.46 -13.35
C ASN A 125 8.09 -41.35 -11.82
N LYS A 126 8.51 -40.22 -11.22
CA LYS A 126 8.69 -40.02 -9.78
C LYS A 126 7.51 -40.43 -8.88
N LYS A 127 6.28 -40.42 -9.40
CA LYS A 127 5.10 -40.90 -8.68
C LYS A 127 5.25 -42.36 -8.21
N ASN A 128 5.90 -43.21 -9.01
CA ASN A 128 6.12 -44.63 -8.69
C ASN A 128 7.10 -44.78 -7.51
N PHE A 129 8.25 -44.10 -7.59
CA PHE A 129 9.26 -44.09 -6.54
C PHE A 129 8.76 -43.45 -5.24
N ILE A 130 8.04 -42.32 -5.31
CA ILE A 130 7.39 -41.69 -4.15
C ILE A 130 6.32 -42.61 -3.53
N THR A 131 5.65 -43.44 -4.33
CA THR A 131 4.67 -44.42 -3.82
C THR A 131 5.38 -45.58 -3.11
N ARG A 132 6.48 -46.11 -3.66
CA ARG A 132 7.35 -47.08 -2.98
C ARG A 132 7.85 -46.54 -1.63
N ILE A 133 8.41 -45.33 -1.60
CA ILE A 133 8.86 -44.66 -0.36
C ILE A 133 7.73 -44.60 0.67
N LYS A 134 6.50 -44.24 0.28
CA LYS A 134 5.33 -44.19 1.19
C LYS A 134 4.89 -45.54 1.77
N THR A 135 5.40 -46.67 1.28
CA THR A 135 5.15 -48.00 1.85
C THR A 135 6.21 -48.44 2.88
N LEU A 136 7.33 -47.71 2.99
CA LEU A 136 8.40 -47.99 3.96
C LEU A 136 8.02 -47.54 5.39
N PRO A 137 8.72 -48.00 6.44
CA PRO A 137 8.51 -47.52 7.82
C PRO A 137 8.66 -45.99 7.94
N LEU A 138 7.89 -45.37 8.85
CA LEU A 138 7.83 -43.90 8.97
C LEU A 138 9.20 -43.26 9.25
N ASP A 139 10.00 -43.87 10.13
CA ASP A 139 11.34 -43.37 10.46
C ASP A 139 12.27 -43.43 9.24
N THR A 140 12.16 -44.48 8.42
CA THR A 140 12.84 -44.61 7.13
C THR A 140 12.35 -43.55 6.13
N GLN A 141 11.04 -43.26 6.07
CA GLN A 141 10.50 -42.20 5.21
C GLN A 141 11.07 -40.82 5.58
N LEU A 142 11.18 -40.50 6.87
CA LEU A 142 11.78 -39.25 7.35
C LEU A 142 13.26 -39.17 6.97
N ALA A 143 14.03 -40.23 7.20
CA ALA A 143 15.44 -40.29 6.81
C ALA A 143 15.66 -40.20 5.29
N ILE A 144 14.77 -40.80 4.48
CA ILE A 144 14.78 -40.65 3.02
C ILE A 144 14.44 -39.21 2.61
N VAL A 145 13.51 -38.53 3.27
CA VAL A 145 13.21 -37.12 3.00
C VAL A 145 14.43 -36.23 3.28
N ASP A 146 15.19 -36.48 4.35
CA ASP A 146 16.44 -35.77 4.63
C ASP A 146 17.58 -36.14 3.67
N CYS A 147 17.53 -37.32 3.02
CA CYS A 147 18.39 -37.64 1.87
C CYS A 147 17.97 -36.83 0.63
N ILE A 148 16.68 -36.71 0.32
CA ILE A 148 16.18 -35.94 -0.83
C ILE A 148 16.61 -34.47 -0.73
N LYS A 149 16.50 -33.85 0.46
CA LYS A 149 16.94 -32.46 0.70
C LYS A 149 18.41 -32.23 0.35
N GLN A 150 19.29 -33.21 0.52
CA GLN A 150 20.72 -33.10 0.17
C GLN A 150 20.98 -32.98 -1.34
N VAL A 151 19.96 -33.24 -2.18
CA VAL A 151 20.02 -33.15 -3.66
C VAL A 151 18.91 -32.27 -4.26
N THR A 152 18.17 -31.52 -3.42
CA THR A 152 17.17 -30.51 -3.83
C THR A 152 17.32 -29.16 -3.12
N ASP A 153 17.64 -29.17 -1.82
CA ASP A 153 17.59 -27.99 -0.94
C ASP A 153 19.01 -27.50 -0.56
N TYR A 154 20.00 -28.40 -0.52
CA TYR A 154 21.38 -28.09 -0.12
C TYR A 154 22.34 -28.05 -1.30
N HIS A 155 22.90 -26.87 -1.56
CA HIS A 155 23.79 -26.58 -2.70
C HIS A 155 25.20 -27.20 -2.60
N ASP A 156 25.46 -28.07 -1.62
CA ASP A 156 26.75 -28.73 -1.40
C ASP A 156 27.03 -29.90 -2.36
N ILE A 157 26.00 -30.41 -3.04
CA ILE A 157 26.08 -31.58 -3.95
C ILE A 157 25.50 -31.22 -5.32
N VAL A 158 24.31 -30.62 -5.34
CA VAL A 158 23.58 -30.23 -6.56
C VAL A 158 23.12 -28.78 -6.43
N ILE A 159 23.30 -27.96 -7.47
CA ILE A 159 22.63 -26.66 -7.60
C ILE A 159 21.42 -26.84 -8.51
N THR A 160 20.22 -26.57 -8.00
CA THR A 160 18.96 -26.67 -8.75
C THR A 160 18.77 -25.50 -9.72
N GLN A 161 17.99 -25.69 -10.79
CA GLN A 161 17.77 -24.64 -11.80
C GLN A 161 17.08 -23.41 -11.18
N ASP A 162 16.07 -23.63 -10.34
CA ASP A 162 15.41 -22.57 -9.57
C ASP A 162 16.40 -21.73 -8.75
N SER A 163 17.44 -22.35 -8.18
CA SER A 163 18.49 -21.65 -7.43
C SER A 163 19.43 -20.82 -8.33
N MET A 164 19.55 -21.18 -9.61
CA MET A 164 20.35 -20.45 -10.59
C MET A 164 19.59 -19.27 -11.21
N GLU A 165 18.26 -19.36 -11.31
CA GLU A 165 17.39 -18.31 -11.87
C GLU A 165 16.97 -17.24 -10.85
N ASN A 166 16.72 -17.62 -9.59
CA ASN A 166 16.20 -16.70 -8.56
C ASN A 166 17.24 -15.70 -7.98
N VAL A 167 18.45 -15.63 -8.54
CA VAL A 167 19.50 -14.69 -8.07
C VAL A 167 20.15 -14.01 -9.27
N ASN A 168 20.52 -12.73 -9.14
CA ASN A 168 21.16 -11.91 -10.18
C ASN A 168 22.65 -12.29 -10.41
N MET A 169 22.93 -13.60 -10.44
CA MET A 169 24.24 -14.25 -10.35
C MET A 169 24.53 -15.14 -11.58
N SER A 170 23.79 -14.99 -12.68
CA SER A 170 23.94 -15.82 -13.88
C SER A 170 25.35 -15.79 -14.49
N GLY A 171 26.12 -14.72 -14.27
CA GLY A 171 27.56 -14.66 -14.59
C GLY A 171 28.40 -15.56 -13.68
N VAL A 172 28.12 -15.59 -12.39
CA VAL A 172 28.82 -16.45 -11.42
C VAL A 172 28.47 -17.92 -11.64
N PHE A 173 27.21 -18.26 -11.93
CA PHE A 173 26.83 -19.63 -12.26
C PHE A 173 27.47 -20.13 -13.57
N LYS A 174 27.63 -19.27 -14.58
CA LYS A 174 28.42 -19.60 -15.80
C LYS A 174 29.87 -19.91 -15.46
N GLU A 175 30.50 -19.11 -14.61
CA GLU A 175 31.90 -19.35 -14.20
C GLU A 175 32.03 -20.59 -13.30
N ILE A 176 31.08 -20.88 -12.41
CA ILE A 176 31.04 -22.12 -11.62
C ILE A 176 30.87 -23.34 -12.54
N LYS A 177 29.96 -23.32 -13.52
CA LYS A 177 29.79 -24.41 -14.49
C LYS A 177 31.05 -24.63 -15.33
N LYS A 178 31.72 -23.54 -15.74
CA LYS A 178 33.03 -23.59 -16.41
C LYS A 178 34.11 -24.22 -15.52
N ILE A 179 34.25 -23.78 -14.26
CA ILE A 179 35.24 -24.33 -13.31
C ILE A 179 34.98 -25.81 -13.01
N ILE A 180 33.72 -26.24 -12.89
CA ILE A 180 33.36 -27.66 -12.72
C ILE A 180 33.73 -28.47 -13.97
N ASN A 181 33.43 -27.95 -15.17
CA ASN A 181 33.79 -28.61 -16.43
C ASN A 181 35.32 -28.69 -16.62
N GLU A 182 36.07 -27.64 -16.30
CA GLU A 182 37.53 -27.65 -16.32
C GLU A 182 38.10 -28.65 -15.30
N ARG A 183 37.61 -28.64 -14.06
CA ARG A 183 37.98 -29.58 -13.00
C ARG A 183 37.77 -31.03 -13.43
N ASP A 184 36.61 -31.34 -13.99
CA ASP A 184 36.27 -32.70 -14.42
C ASP A 184 37.13 -33.12 -15.62
N LEU A 185 37.30 -32.24 -16.61
CA LEU A 185 38.23 -32.44 -17.74
C LEU A 185 39.68 -32.67 -17.27
N TYR A 186 40.13 -32.01 -16.21
CA TYR A 186 41.43 -32.30 -15.60
C TYR A 186 41.44 -33.64 -14.87
N ARG A 187 40.42 -33.98 -14.07
CA ARG A 187 40.30 -35.33 -13.44
C ARG A 187 40.35 -36.43 -14.50
N ASP A 188 39.67 -36.26 -15.62
CA ASP A 188 39.62 -37.25 -16.72
C ASP A 188 40.98 -37.43 -17.38
N LYS A 189 41.70 -36.34 -17.65
CA LYS A 189 43.09 -36.37 -18.15
C LYS A 189 44.04 -37.05 -17.15
N TRP A 190 43.91 -36.77 -15.86
CA TRP A 190 44.69 -37.41 -14.80
C TRP A 190 44.36 -38.90 -14.66
N ARG A 191 43.09 -39.31 -14.79
CA ARG A 191 42.71 -40.74 -14.86
C ARG A 191 43.34 -41.43 -16.08
N GLY A 192 43.26 -40.82 -17.26
CA GLY A 192 43.86 -41.36 -18.48
C GLY A 192 45.37 -41.59 -18.37
N ALA A 193 46.11 -40.65 -17.76
CA ALA A 193 47.53 -40.83 -17.47
C ALA A 193 47.78 -41.97 -16.46
N ALA A 194 47.09 -41.94 -15.31
CA ALA A 194 47.30 -42.92 -14.23
C ALA A 194 46.86 -44.35 -14.60
N ILE A 195 45.95 -44.53 -15.56
CA ILE A 195 45.54 -45.84 -16.07
C ILE A 195 46.61 -46.39 -17.03
N ASN A 196 47.18 -45.55 -17.91
CA ASN A 196 48.24 -45.96 -18.84
C ASN A 196 49.53 -46.41 -18.10
N ASP A 197 49.90 -45.73 -17.01
CA ASP A 197 51.05 -46.12 -16.18
C ASP A 197 50.81 -47.42 -15.37
N LEU A 198 49.56 -47.87 -15.24
CA LEU A 198 49.19 -49.10 -14.53
C LEU A 198 48.91 -50.30 -15.47
N SER A 199 48.78 -50.08 -16.78
CA SER A 199 48.74 -51.16 -17.78
C SER A 199 50.13 -51.76 -18.04
N GLY A 200 50.70 -52.41 -17.02
CA GLY A 200 51.92 -53.19 -17.16
C GLY A 200 51.75 -54.36 -18.15
N PRO A 201 52.74 -54.63 -19.02
CA PRO A 201 52.59 -55.60 -20.10
C PRO A 201 52.62 -57.05 -19.59
N ASN A 202 51.70 -57.89 -20.07
CA ASN A 202 51.86 -59.35 -20.02
C ASN A 202 51.02 -60.08 -21.09
N ASP A 203 51.60 -61.17 -21.61
CA ASP A 203 51.03 -62.24 -22.43
C ASP A 203 50.00 -61.90 -23.53
N SER A 204 50.54 -61.54 -24.71
CA SER A 204 50.10 -62.09 -25.99
C SER A 204 51.23 -62.04 -27.03
N ALA A 205 51.93 -63.16 -27.21
CA ALA A 205 52.64 -63.47 -28.46
C ALA A 205 51.59 -63.91 -29.52
N PRO A 206 51.78 -63.71 -30.84
CA PRO A 206 53.05 -63.98 -31.54
C PRO A 206 53.45 -63.04 -32.71
N ASP A 207 54.63 -63.37 -33.26
CA ASP A 207 55.14 -63.18 -34.64
C ASP A 207 55.42 -61.78 -35.24
N ASP A 208 56.45 -61.81 -36.10
CA ASP A 208 56.89 -60.86 -37.14
C ASP A 208 57.10 -59.37 -36.81
N ASN A 209 57.99 -58.61 -37.48
CA ASN A 209 59.29 -58.85 -38.14
C ASN A 209 59.85 -57.45 -38.50
N GLU A 210 61.13 -57.35 -38.83
CA GLU A 210 61.82 -56.16 -39.38
C GLU A 210 61.94 -54.91 -38.45
N GLY A 211 63.02 -54.14 -38.62
CA GLY A 211 63.16 -52.78 -38.05
C GLY A 211 64.50 -52.44 -37.40
N MET A 212 65.17 -53.37 -36.70
CA MET A 212 66.38 -53.06 -35.94
C MET A 212 67.64 -53.01 -36.82
N THR A 213 67.96 -51.86 -37.43
CA THR A 213 69.26 -51.68 -38.13
C THR A 213 69.80 -50.24 -38.07
N LYS A 214 70.60 -49.92 -37.02
CA LYS A 214 71.89 -49.17 -37.09
C LYS A 214 72.36 -48.69 -35.71
N SER A 215 73.27 -49.44 -35.08
CA SER A 215 74.62 -48.93 -34.71
C SER A 215 75.48 -49.98 -34.01
N GLN A 216 76.80 -49.81 -34.17
CA GLN A 216 77.87 -50.36 -33.31
C GLN A 216 77.91 -51.89 -33.11
N GLN A 217 78.35 -52.59 -34.15
CA GLN A 217 79.35 -53.63 -33.95
C GLN A 217 80.70 -52.99 -33.57
N LEU A 218 81.42 -53.58 -32.61
CA LEU A 218 82.83 -53.99 -32.79
C LEU A 218 83.35 -54.79 -31.58
N ASN A 219 83.71 -56.06 -31.82
CA ASN A 219 84.55 -56.84 -30.90
C ASN A 219 86.03 -56.52 -31.16
N PRO A 220 86.87 -56.35 -30.13
CA PRO A 220 88.32 -56.33 -30.29
C PRO A 220 88.90 -57.75 -30.30
N ILE A 221 89.72 -58.08 -31.30
CA ILE A 221 90.62 -59.23 -31.29
C ILE A 221 92.04 -58.77 -31.70
N SER A 222 93.05 -59.27 -30.99
CA SER A 222 94.49 -59.20 -31.31
C SER A 222 95.25 -57.87 -31.10
N LYS A 223 95.68 -57.66 -29.84
CA LYS A 223 97.07 -57.34 -29.44
C LYS A 223 97.92 -56.47 -30.39
N LYS A 224 98.14 -55.19 -30.05
CA LYS A 224 99.42 -54.44 -30.13
C LYS A 224 99.27 -53.04 -29.48
N SER A 225 100.40 -52.39 -29.18
CA SER A 225 100.53 -50.96 -28.79
C SER A 225 99.95 -50.51 -27.43
N GLY A 226 100.69 -50.78 -26.34
CA GLY A 226 100.42 -50.23 -24.99
C GLY A 226 100.67 -48.72 -24.82
N ARG A 227 100.49 -47.90 -25.88
CA ARG A 227 100.49 -46.42 -25.84
C ARG A 227 99.12 -45.83 -26.15
N GLU A 228 98.26 -46.58 -26.84
CA GLU A 228 96.90 -46.16 -27.20
C GLU A 228 95.90 -46.40 -26.05
N GLU A 229 96.03 -47.52 -25.32
CA GLU A 229 95.22 -47.83 -24.13
C GLU A 229 95.23 -46.70 -23.09
N HIS A 230 96.40 -46.07 -22.88
CA HIS A 230 96.55 -44.97 -21.93
C HIS A 230 95.81 -43.68 -22.37
N HIS A 231 95.59 -43.48 -23.67
CA HIS A 231 94.70 -42.43 -24.18
C HIS A 231 93.24 -42.85 -24.07
N HIS A 232 92.90 -44.11 -24.32
CA HIS A 232 91.53 -44.63 -24.21
C HIS A 232 90.98 -44.46 -22.78
N TYR A 233 91.74 -44.87 -21.76
CA TYR A 233 91.37 -44.64 -20.35
C TYR A 233 91.33 -43.16 -19.96
N ALA A 234 92.13 -42.29 -20.60
CA ALA A 234 92.07 -40.85 -20.36
C ALA A 234 90.80 -40.21 -20.94
N VAL A 235 90.34 -40.67 -22.11
CA VAL A 235 89.06 -40.28 -22.72
C VAL A 235 87.89 -40.81 -21.89
N GLU A 236 87.88 -42.09 -21.50
CA GLU A 236 86.84 -42.64 -20.63
C GLU A 236 86.76 -41.91 -19.28
N LEU A 237 87.91 -41.58 -18.68
CA LEU A 237 87.95 -40.78 -17.44
C LEU A 237 87.45 -39.35 -17.67
N ALA A 238 87.63 -38.77 -18.87
CA ALA A 238 87.05 -37.48 -19.24
C ALA A 238 85.54 -37.56 -19.42
N ASP A 239 85.02 -38.61 -20.06
CA ASP A 239 83.58 -38.87 -20.23
C ASP A 239 82.88 -39.14 -18.89
N TRP A 240 83.49 -39.92 -17.99
CA TRP A 240 82.97 -40.11 -16.64
C TRP A 240 82.99 -38.82 -15.83
N LYS A 241 84.06 -37.99 -15.94
CA LYS A 241 84.08 -36.65 -15.35
C LYS A 241 83.03 -35.71 -15.98
N SER A 242 82.75 -35.85 -17.27
CA SER A 242 81.70 -35.10 -17.97
C SER A 242 80.31 -35.49 -17.46
N LYS A 243 80.01 -36.78 -17.37
CA LYS A 243 78.78 -37.31 -16.76
C LYS A 243 78.61 -36.86 -15.31
N VAL A 244 79.66 -36.91 -14.49
CA VAL A 244 79.62 -36.43 -13.09
C VAL A 244 79.41 -34.92 -13.00
N ARG A 245 79.91 -34.11 -13.94
CA ARG A 245 79.57 -32.67 -14.01
C ARG A 245 78.11 -32.47 -14.42
N LYS A 246 77.64 -33.17 -15.46
CA LYS A 246 76.24 -33.08 -15.92
C LYS A 246 75.26 -33.48 -14.82
N GLN A 247 75.51 -34.58 -14.10
CA GLN A 247 74.68 -34.99 -12.97
C GLN A 247 74.75 -34.06 -11.76
N ARG A 248 75.86 -33.31 -11.58
CA ARG A 248 75.93 -32.24 -10.56
C ARG A 248 75.10 -31.04 -10.97
N GLN A 249 75.22 -30.58 -12.22
CA GLN A 249 74.42 -29.49 -12.77
C GLN A 249 72.92 -29.84 -12.75
N GLU A 250 72.53 -31.03 -13.22
CA GLU A 250 71.16 -31.52 -13.15
C GLU A 250 70.62 -31.58 -11.72
N LEU A 251 71.46 -31.91 -10.73
CA LEU A 251 71.06 -31.90 -9.32
C LEU A 251 70.95 -30.48 -8.76
N GLU A 252 71.83 -29.57 -9.17
CA GLU A 252 71.85 -28.15 -8.80
C GLU A 252 70.59 -27.43 -9.34
N GLU A 253 70.31 -27.58 -10.64
CA GLU A 253 69.07 -27.15 -11.32
C GLU A 253 67.81 -27.73 -10.64
N LYS A 254 67.84 -29.00 -10.22
CA LYS A 254 66.72 -29.61 -9.49
C LYS A 254 66.59 -29.15 -8.03
N THR A 255 67.67 -28.68 -7.40
CA THR A 255 67.57 -28.04 -6.08
C THR A 255 67.08 -26.60 -6.15
N GLU A 256 67.41 -25.87 -7.22
CA GLU A 256 66.94 -24.50 -7.49
C GLU A 256 65.43 -24.50 -7.77
N ALA A 257 64.95 -25.31 -8.71
CA ALA A 257 63.52 -25.47 -8.98
C ALA A 257 62.72 -25.97 -7.75
N LEU A 258 63.35 -26.72 -6.84
CA LEU A 258 62.74 -27.18 -5.59
C LEU A 258 62.79 -26.11 -4.47
N LEU A 259 63.56 -25.05 -4.61
CA LEU A 259 63.47 -23.84 -3.80
C LEU A 259 62.34 -22.94 -4.34
N GLU A 260 62.29 -22.69 -5.66
CA GLU A 260 61.22 -21.94 -6.31
C GLU A 260 59.83 -22.50 -5.95
N CYS A 261 59.61 -23.82 -6.14
CA CYS A 261 58.35 -24.47 -5.76
C CYS A 261 58.03 -24.40 -4.26
N LYS A 262 59.01 -24.19 -3.36
CA LYS A 262 58.77 -23.97 -1.93
C LYS A 262 58.37 -22.53 -1.64
N GLU A 263 59.00 -21.56 -2.30
CA GLU A 263 58.67 -20.14 -2.15
C GLU A 263 57.28 -19.85 -2.72
N GLU A 264 56.93 -20.44 -3.88
CA GLU A 264 55.56 -20.46 -4.39
C GLU A 264 54.57 -21.11 -3.41
N LEU A 265 54.94 -22.24 -2.79
CA LEU A 265 54.08 -22.92 -1.81
C LEU A 265 53.85 -22.07 -0.55
N GLU A 266 54.88 -21.42 -0.02
CA GLU A 266 54.73 -20.50 1.13
C GLU A 266 53.98 -19.22 0.76
N HIS A 267 54.18 -18.67 -0.44
CA HIS A 267 53.37 -17.55 -0.95
C HIS A 267 51.89 -17.94 -1.03
N ASN A 268 51.59 -19.10 -1.64
CA ASN A 268 50.22 -19.61 -1.76
C ASN A 268 49.58 -19.92 -0.40
N LYS A 269 50.34 -20.43 0.58
CA LYS A 269 49.87 -20.56 1.97
C LYS A 269 49.52 -19.20 2.59
N GLN A 270 50.37 -18.19 2.44
CA GLN A 270 50.12 -16.85 2.98
C GLN A 270 48.88 -16.21 2.34
N SER A 271 48.72 -16.31 1.02
CA SER A 271 47.54 -15.82 0.30
C SER A 271 46.27 -16.58 0.70
N LEU A 272 46.33 -17.90 0.92
CA LEU A 272 45.21 -18.70 1.42
C LEU A 272 44.85 -18.36 2.88
N VAL A 273 45.79 -17.91 3.71
CA VAL A 273 45.51 -17.39 5.06
C VAL A 273 44.82 -16.03 4.98
N LYS A 274 45.29 -15.10 4.12
CA LYS A 274 44.64 -13.80 3.89
C LYS A 274 43.21 -13.96 3.41
N LEU A 275 42.98 -14.75 2.35
CA LEU A 275 41.64 -15.04 1.82
C LEU A 275 40.71 -15.68 2.85
N LYS A 276 41.24 -16.51 3.78
CA LYS A 276 40.45 -17.05 4.91
C LYS A 276 40.08 -15.99 5.94
N GLN A 277 40.96 -15.03 6.22
CA GLN A 277 40.66 -13.91 7.11
C GLN A 277 39.63 -12.96 6.45
N GLU A 278 39.85 -12.57 5.20
CA GLU A 278 38.92 -11.74 4.42
C GLU A 278 37.52 -12.38 4.33
N ASN A 279 37.45 -13.70 4.12
CA ASN A 279 36.18 -14.44 4.14
C ASN A 279 35.50 -14.42 5.53
N GLN A 280 36.27 -14.51 6.63
CA GLN A 280 35.72 -14.37 7.99
C GLN A 280 35.22 -12.95 8.29
N GLU A 281 35.91 -11.93 7.80
CA GLU A 281 35.51 -10.51 7.93
C GLU A 281 34.24 -10.22 7.12
N LEU A 282 34.17 -10.67 5.86
CA LEU A 282 32.95 -10.61 5.03
C LEU A 282 31.78 -11.40 5.65
N MET A 283 32.05 -12.57 6.25
CA MET A 283 31.04 -13.35 6.99
C MET A 283 30.60 -12.68 8.30
N HIS A 284 31.41 -11.78 8.87
CA HIS A 284 30.99 -10.96 10.00
C HIS A 284 30.13 -9.78 9.52
N GLU A 285 30.54 -9.10 8.44
CA GLU A 285 29.82 -7.97 7.84
C GLU A 285 28.44 -8.40 7.28
N ALA A 286 28.34 -9.58 6.67
CA ALA A 286 27.07 -10.16 6.24
C ALA A 286 26.09 -10.38 7.42
N ARG A 287 26.60 -10.66 8.63
CA ARG A 287 25.78 -10.82 9.85
C ARG A 287 25.34 -9.48 10.43
N THR A 288 26.22 -8.47 10.46
CA THR A 288 25.84 -7.12 10.93
C THR A 288 24.88 -6.44 9.96
N ALA A 289 25.12 -6.57 8.65
CA ALA A 289 24.20 -6.12 7.60
C ALA A 289 22.84 -6.82 7.66
N LYS A 290 22.77 -8.09 8.10
CA LYS A 290 21.49 -8.71 8.43
C LYS A 290 20.84 -8.05 9.65
N SER A 291 21.57 -7.89 10.75
CA SER A 291 21.05 -7.23 11.97
C SER A 291 20.47 -5.84 11.68
N TYR A 292 21.11 -5.05 10.81
CA TYR A 292 20.60 -3.74 10.41
C TYR A 292 19.34 -3.80 9.52
N ARG A 293 19.11 -4.88 8.75
CA ARG A 293 17.82 -5.11 8.07
C ARG A 293 16.75 -5.52 9.07
N ASP A 294 17.05 -6.46 9.95
CA ASP A 294 16.14 -6.91 11.01
C ASP A 294 15.72 -5.71 11.92
N GLU A 295 16.63 -4.75 12.18
CA GLU A 295 16.34 -3.48 12.86
C GLU A 295 15.53 -2.50 12.01
N LEU A 296 15.82 -2.36 10.71
CA LEU A 296 15.11 -1.48 9.78
C LEU A 296 13.65 -1.91 9.60
N ASP A 297 13.40 -3.21 9.40
CA ASP A 297 12.06 -3.79 9.30
C ASP A 297 11.26 -3.51 10.59
N ALA A 298 11.91 -3.68 11.75
CA ALA A 298 11.32 -3.33 13.04
C ALA A 298 11.09 -1.82 13.23
N VAL A 299 11.82 -0.94 12.53
CA VAL A 299 11.55 0.53 12.49
C VAL A 299 10.37 0.81 11.57
N MET A 300 10.28 0.19 10.39
CA MET A 300 9.19 0.35 9.45
C MET A 300 7.84 -0.08 10.05
N GLU A 301 7.80 -1.24 10.72
CA GLU A 301 6.59 -1.72 11.41
C GLU A 301 6.15 -0.78 12.56
N ARG A 302 7.09 -0.03 13.16
CA ARG A 302 6.81 1.03 14.14
C ARG A 302 6.32 2.32 13.48
N ALA A 303 6.86 2.70 12.31
CA ALA A 303 6.41 3.85 11.54
C ALA A 303 4.96 3.65 11.06
N GLU A 304 4.66 2.54 10.37
CA GLU A 304 3.27 2.24 9.94
C GLU A 304 2.29 2.19 11.13
N ARG A 305 2.75 1.74 12.30
CA ARG A 305 1.94 1.74 13.54
C ARG A 305 1.67 3.15 14.03
N ALA A 306 2.62 4.08 13.90
CA ALA A 306 2.39 5.49 14.15
C ALA A 306 1.38 6.07 13.14
N ASP A 307 1.56 5.85 11.84
CA ASP A 307 0.67 6.36 10.78
C ASP A 307 -0.79 5.91 10.96
N ARG A 308 -0.98 4.63 11.35
CA ARG A 308 -2.30 4.07 11.69
C ARG A 308 -2.91 4.76 12.92
N LEU A 309 -2.13 5.04 13.96
CA LEU A 309 -2.58 5.76 15.15
C LEU A 309 -2.84 7.24 14.90
N GLU A 310 -2.04 7.92 14.08
CA GLU A 310 -2.28 9.31 13.66
C GLU A 310 -3.55 9.42 12.81
N SER A 311 -3.80 8.44 11.94
CA SER A 311 -5.04 8.31 11.18
C SER A 311 -6.26 8.06 12.08
N GLU A 312 -6.11 7.38 13.21
CA GLU A 312 -7.16 7.29 14.24
C GLU A 312 -7.34 8.61 15.00
N VAL A 313 -6.26 9.27 15.44
CA VAL A 313 -6.31 10.58 16.10
C VAL A 313 -6.96 11.64 15.22
N ALA A 314 -6.70 11.65 13.92
CA ALA A 314 -7.38 12.52 12.95
C ALA A 314 -8.91 12.29 12.94
N ARG A 315 -9.34 11.02 12.83
CA ARG A 315 -10.76 10.64 12.87
C ARG A 315 -11.42 10.90 14.24
N TYR A 316 -10.66 10.92 15.33
CA TYR A 316 -11.16 11.33 16.65
C TYR A 316 -11.26 12.85 16.79
N ARG A 317 -10.37 13.63 16.15
CA ARG A 317 -10.49 15.11 16.08
C ARG A 317 -11.71 15.53 15.25
N GLU A 318 -11.94 14.90 14.11
CA GLU A 318 -13.12 15.11 13.26
C GLU A 318 -14.43 14.86 14.04
N LYS A 319 -14.52 13.70 14.72
CA LYS A 319 -15.66 13.39 15.62
C LYS A 319 -15.80 14.36 16.79
N LEU A 320 -14.71 14.93 17.30
CA LEU A 320 -14.77 15.95 18.34
C LEU A 320 -15.36 17.25 17.79
N THR A 321 -14.95 17.68 16.59
CA THR A 321 -15.54 18.86 15.93
C THR A 321 -17.02 18.66 15.57
N ASP A 322 -17.44 17.45 15.19
CA ASP A 322 -18.86 17.11 15.03
C ASP A 322 -19.63 17.27 16.36
N ILE A 323 -19.08 16.72 17.45
CA ILE A 323 -19.68 16.81 18.79
C ILE A 323 -19.77 18.26 19.26
N GLU A 324 -18.75 19.09 18.99
CA GLU A 324 -18.75 20.52 19.30
C GLU A 324 -19.77 21.29 18.45
N PHE A 325 -19.92 20.96 17.16
CA PHE A 325 -20.97 21.50 16.29
C PHE A 325 -22.37 21.14 16.80
N TYR A 326 -22.65 19.86 17.06
CA TYR A 326 -23.95 19.43 17.57
C TYR A 326 -24.23 19.99 18.97
N LYS A 327 -23.23 20.12 19.85
CA LYS A 327 -23.36 20.79 21.14
C LYS A 327 -23.76 22.26 20.95
N THR A 328 -23.05 23.00 20.10
CA THR A 328 -23.34 24.40 19.80
C THR A 328 -24.78 24.53 19.25
N ARG A 329 -25.18 23.67 18.32
CA ARG A 329 -26.54 23.66 17.75
C ARG A 329 -27.63 23.32 18.79
N ILE A 330 -27.32 22.48 19.78
CA ILE A 330 -28.22 22.20 20.92
C ILE A 330 -28.29 23.39 21.87
N GLU A 331 -27.21 24.15 22.05
CA GLU A 331 -27.19 25.36 22.88
C GLU A 331 -27.95 26.51 22.22
N GLU A 332 -27.79 26.72 20.90
CA GLU A 332 -28.64 27.61 20.08
C GLU A 332 -30.13 27.26 20.23
N LEU A 333 -30.51 26.01 19.97
CA LEU A 333 -31.91 25.57 20.04
C LEU A 333 -32.49 25.67 21.46
N ARG A 334 -31.67 25.62 22.52
CA ARG A 334 -32.10 25.87 23.91
C ARG A 334 -32.34 27.35 24.18
N GLU A 335 -31.56 28.24 23.56
CA GLU A 335 -31.77 29.69 23.65
C GLU A 335 -33.02 30.10 22.87
N ASP A 336 -33.18 29.61 21.63
CA ASP A 336 -34.41 29.79 20.82
C ASP A 336 -35.65 29.35 21.60
N ASN A 337 -35.62 28.16 22.23
CA ASN A 337 -36.73 27.68 23.06
C ASN A 337 -36.96 28.52 24.32
N ARG A 338 -35.91 29.10 24.94
CA ARG A 338 -36.08 30.03 26.07
C ARG A 338 -36.76 31.32 25.62
N VAL A 339 -36.28 31.92 24.53
CA VAL A 339 -36.87 33.14 23.95
C VAL A 339 -38.33 32.88 23.53
N LEU A 340 -38.65 31.70 22.98
CA LEU A 340 -40.04 31.33 22.68
C LEU A 340 -40.90 31.18 23.95
N MET A 341 -40.36 30.61 25.03
CA MET A 341 -41.04 30.52 26.34
C MET A 341 -41.27 31.89 26.97
N GLU A 342 -40.25 32.76 27.00
CA GLU A 342 -40.35 34.14 27.51
C GLU A 342 -41.37 34.96 26.70
N ASN A 343 -41.40 34.80 25.37
CA ASN A 343 -42.44 35.41 24.53
C ASN A 343 -43.83 34.83 24.82
N ARG A 344 -43.96 33.54 25.10
CA ARG A 344 -45.25 32.91 25.48
C ARG A 344 -45.75 33.44 26.81
N GLU A 345 -44.88 33.53 27.81
CA GLU A 345 -45.20 34.07 29.14
C GLU A 345 -45.58 35.56 29.06
N MET A 346 -44.85 36.36 28.28
CA MET A 346 -45.18 37.76 27.99
C MET A 346 -46.55 37.91 27.30
N LEU A 347 -46.90 37.02 26.36
CA LEU A 347 -48.23 37.01 25.72
C LEU A 347 -49.33 36.54 26.67
N GLU A 348 -49.06 35.57 27.56
CA GLU A 348 -49.96 35.15 28.63
C GLU A 348 -50.21 36.26 29.65
N GLU A 349 -49.18 37.03 30.01
CA GLU A 349 -49.33 38.23 30.84
C GLU A 349 -50.18 39.30 30.15
N GLN A 350 -49.92 39.63 28.88
CA GLN A 350 -50.74 40.57 28.10
C GLN A 350 -52.20 40.10 27.99
N LEU A 351 -52.43 38.80 27.78
CA LEU A 351 -53.77 38.20 27.79
C LEU A 351 -54.43 38.35 29.16
N SER A 352 -53.71 38.12 30.26
CA SER A 352 -54.21 38.30 31.63
C SER A 352 -54.55 39.76 31.93
N LEU A 353 -53.75 40.71 31.45
CA LEU A 353 -54.00 42.15 31.57
C LEU A 353 -55.15 42.61 30.67
N SER A 354 -55.40 41.94 29.55
CA SER A 354 -56.60 42.15 28.73
C SER A 354 -57.86 41.64 29.44
N ARG A 355 -57.81 40.43 30.02
CA ARG A 355 -58.90 39.85 30.82
C ARG A 355 -59.25 40.74 32.03
N ARG A 356 -58.27 41.07 32.88
CA ARG A 356 -58.48 41.99 34.04
C ARG A 356 -59.08 43.34 33.65
N ARG A 357 -58.76 43.87 32.45
CA ARG A 357 -59.39 45.09 31.92
C ARG A 357 -60.84 44.86 31.51
N ALA A 358 -61.16 43.75 30.85
CA ALA A 358 -62.54 43.37 30.53
C ALA A 358 -63.37 43.13 31.81
N ASP A 359 -62.82 42.40 32.79
CA ASP A 359 -63.44 42.18 34.10
C ASP A 359 -63.74 43.53 34.79
N LYS A 360 -62.80 44.48 34.73
CA LYS A 360 -63.00 45.81 35.31
C LYS A 360 -64.01 46.68 34.54
N VAL A 361 -64.15 46.48 33.22
CA VAL A 361 -65.24 47.10 32.44
C VAL A 361 -66.59 46.54 32.90
N LEU A 362 -66.72 45.21 33.09
CA LEU A 362 -67.96 44.59 33.59
C LEU A 362 -68.33 45.07 35.00
N GLU A 363 -67.36 45.23 35.91
CA GLU A 363 -67.59 45.86 37.23
C GLU A 363 -68.11 47.29 37.10
N LEU A 364 -67.53 48.10 36.21
CA LEU A 364 -67.94 49.49 36.00
C LEU A 364 -69.32 49.58 35.32
N GLU A 365 -69.64 48.67 34.39
CA GLU A 365 -70.97 48.56 33.79
C GLU A 365 -72.03 48.16 34.83
N ALA A 366 -71.71 47.23 35.74
CA ALA A 366 -72.58 46.87 36.86
C ALA A 366 -72.83 48.06 37.80
N GLN A 367 -71.78 48.81 38.18
CA GLN A 367 -71.91 50.04 38.98
C GLN A 367 -72.73 51.12 38.25
N ILE A 368 -72.57 51.27 36.92
CA ILE A 368 -73.37 52.17 36.11
C ILE A 368 -74.85 51.75 36.08
N ILE A 369 -75.16 50.45 36.11
CA ILE A 369 -76.53 49.94 36.23
C ILE A 369 -77.10 50.22 37.62
N GLU A 370 -76.34 49.96 38.68
CA GLU A 370 -76.72 50.25 40.08
C GLU A 370 -77.02 51.74 40.30
N TYR A 371 -76.13 52.64 39.85
CA TYR A 371 -76.38 54.09 39.92
C TYR A 371 -77.56 54.54 39.05
N LYS A 372 -77.85 53.89 37.92
CA LYS A 372 -79.06 54.16 37.12
C LYS A 372 -80.33 53.71 37.84
N GLN A 373 -80.31 52.57 38.54
CA GLN A 373 -81.42 52.11 39.38
C GLN A 373 -81.67 53.09 40.52
N LEU A 374 -80.65 53.41 41.32
CA LEU A 374 -80.75 54.37 42.42
C LEU A 374 -81.25 55.76 41.97
N LEU A 375 -80.81 56.25 40.80
CA LEU A 375 -81.27 57.52 40.25
C LEU A 375 -82.72 57.46 39.74
N ASN A 376 -83.17 56.30 39.27
CA ASN A 376 -84.58 56.07 38.92
C ASN A 376 -85.46 55.96 40.18
N ASP A 377 -84.99 55.28 41.22
CA ASP A 377 -85.71 55.14 42.49
C ASP A 377 -85.89 56.51 43.16
N VAL A 378 -84.83 57.32 43.24
CA VAL A 378 -84.91 58.72 43.71
C VAL A 378 -85.77 59.60 42.79
N ALA A 379 -85.90 59.29 41.50
CA ALA A 379 -86.83 59.97 40.60
C ALA A 379 -88.29 59.58 40.86
N LEU A 380 -88.56 58.32 41.23
CA LEU A 380 -89.87 57.82 41.65
C LEU A 380 -90.27 58.37 43.02
N GLU A 381 -89.36 58.40 44.00
CA GLU A 381 -89.58 59.07 45.30
C GLU A 381 -89.93 60.55 45.09
N ARG A 382 -89.17 61.26 44.26
CA ARG A 382 -89.47 62.67 43.89
C ARG A 382 -90.75 62.85 43.10
N ALA A 383 -91.31 61.80 42.50
CA ALA A 383 -92.63 61.84 41.86
C ALA A 383 -93.73 61.64 42.90
N ALA A 384 -93.59 60.64 43.77
CA ALA A 384 -94.50 60.37 44.89
C ALA A 384 -94.58 61.55 45.88
N ASP A 385 -93.44 62.17 46.23
CA ASP A 385 -93.41 63.38 47.05
C ASP A 385 -94.13 64.55 46.38
N LYS A 386 -93.99 64.73 45.05
CA LYS A 386 -94.72 65.78 44.32
C LYS A 386 -96.23 65.52 44.28
N GLU A 387 -96.62 64.26 44.15
CA GLU A 387 -98.03 63.85 44.20
C GLU A 387 -98.61 64.10 45.60
N LYS A 388 -97.90 63.70 46.66
CA LYS A 388 -98.23 63.99 48.05
C LYS A 388 -98.25 65.49 48.39
N TYR A 389 -97.33 66.28 47.85
CA TYR A 389 -97.36 67.75 47.95
C TYR A 389 -98.57 68.34 47.25
N ARG A 390 -99.04 67.73 46.16
CA ARG A 390 -100.24 68.13 45.43
C ARG A 390 -101.51 67.74 46.19
N GLU A 391 -101.59 66.54 46.73
CA GLU A 391 -102.65 66.10 47.65
C GLU A 391 -102.76 67.07 48.83
N LEU A 392 -101.65 67.34 49.53
CA LEU A 392 -101.60 68.31 50.63
C LEU A 392 -101.95 69.74 50.18
N PHE A 393 -101.64 70.14 48.96
CA PHE A 393 -102.04 71.45 48.43
C PHE A 393 -103.54 71.51 48.15
N ASP A 394 -104.11 70.47 47.56
CA ASP A 394 -105.56 70.36 47.27
C ASP A 394 -106.38 70.16 48.56
N GLU A 395 -105.85 69.47 49.58
CA GLU A 395 -106.39 69.43 50.95
C GLU A 395 -106.33 70.80 51.62
N ASN A 396 -105.20 71.50 51.57
CA ASN A 396 -105.06 72.83 52.18
C ASN A 396 -105.93 73.87 51.45
N LEU A 397 -106.14 73.73 50.13
CA LEU A 397 -107.12 74.50 49.37
C LEU A 397 -108.57 74.15 49.77
N GLN A 398 -108.88 72.90 50.10
CA GLN A 398 -110.18 72.50 50.66
C GLN A 398 -110.37 73.06 52.08
N LEU A 399 -109.36 72.98 52.95
CA LEU A 399 -109.38 73.57 54.29
C LEU A 399 -109.50 75.10 54.22
N HIS A 400 -108.86 75.77 53.25
CA HIS A 400 -109.04 77.21 53.03
C HIS A 400 -110.44 77.54 52.51
N LYS A 401 -111.06 76.68 51.68
CA LYS A 401 -112.47 76.84 51.27
C LYS A 401 -113.42 76.64 52.45
N LEU A 402 -113.20 75.64 53.29
CA LEU A 402 -113.98 75.37 54.51
C LEU A 402 -113.82 76.48 55.54
N LYS A 403 -112.58 76.93 55.79
CA LYS A 403 -112.32 78.09 56.65
C LYS A 403 -113.01 79.33 56.09
N LYS A 404 -112.89 79.61 54.80
CA LYS A 404 -113.57 80.75 54.19
C LYS A 404 -115.10 80.63 54.30
N ALA A 405 -115.68 79.44 54.16
CA ALA A 405 -117.10 79.24 54.37
C ALA A 405 -117.50 79.51 55.83
N ALA A 406 -116.71 79.06 56.81
CA ALA A 406 -116.92 79.37 58.22
C ALA A 406 -116.76 80.87 58.53
N ASP A 407 -115.78 81.55 57.93
CA ASP A 407 -115.57 83.00 58.03
C ASP A 407 -116.73 83.77 57.36
N ASP A 408 -117.22 83.34 56.18
CA ASP A 408 -118.37 83.92 55.44
C ASP A 408 -119.74 83.64 56.11
N GLU A 409 -119.82 82.63 56.99
CA GLU A 409 -120.98 82.31 57.82
C GLU A 409 -120.95 83.06 59.15
N ALA A 410 -119.79 83.14 59.82
CA ALA A 410 -119.56 84.01 60.97
C ALA A 410 -119.82 85.50 60.61
N ALA A 411 -119.37 85.95 59.43
CA ALA A 411 -119.62 87.30 58.94
C ALA A 411 -121.11 87.63 58.65
N ARG A 412 -122.01 86.64 58.70
CA ARG A 412 -123.47 86.85 58.61
C ARG A 412 -124.18 86.88 59.97
N ALA A 413 -123.50 86.54 61.06
CA ALA A 413 -124.11 86.31 62.38
C ALA A 413 -123.73 87.36 63.43
N GLY A 414 -124.14 88.62 63.22
CA GLY A 414 -124.30 89.61 64.30
C GLY A 414 -123.08 90.45 64.65
N SER A 415 -123.05 91.69 64.14
CA SER A 415 -122.16 92.75 64.63
C SER A 415 -122.68 93.37 65.93
N ILE A 416 -121.82 93.47 66.97
CA ILE A 416 -121.76 94.53 68.00
C ILE A 416 -120.50 94.28 68.89
N SER A 417 -119.98 95.32 69.55
CA SER A 417 -118.65 95.35 70.19
C SER A 417 -118.67 95.26 71.73
N GLU A 418 -117.60 94.71 72.30
CA GLU A 418 -117.07 94.83 73.68
C GLU A 418 -118.00 94.70 74.91
N SER A 419 -117.83 93.63 75.71
CA SER A 419 -117.68 93.72 77.19
C SER A 419 -117.21 92.41 77.88
N GLU A 420 -116.35 92.57 78.89
CA GLU A 420 -116.23 91.82 80.18
C GLU A 420 -115.88 90.31 80.33
N GLU A 421 -115.41 90.01 81.56
CA GLU A 421 -114.92 88.74 82.15
C GLU A 421 -116.07 88.01 82.93
N PRO A 422 -115.91 87.26 84.07
CA PRO A 422 -114.77 86.60 84.75
C PRO A 422 -115.12 85.14 85.22
N VAL A 423 -114.81 84.77 86.49
CA VAL A 423 -115.52 83.76 87.35
C VAL A 423 -115.15 82.27 87.11
N THR A 424 -114.93 81.35 88.08
CA THR A 424 -114.84 81.26 89.58
C THR A 424 -114.23 79.87 89.93
N SER A 425 -113.93 79.38 91.15
CA SER A 425 -113.61 79.81 92.54
C SER A 425 -113.25 78.50 93.30
N ASP A 426 -113.11 78.31 94.63
CA ASP A 426 -113.07 79.10 95.88
C ASP A 426 -112.08 78.32 96.83
N ASN A 427 -111.84 78.49 98.13
CA ASN A 427 -112.54 79.01 99.32
C ASN A 427 -111.48 79.69 100.25
N ARG A 428 -111.75 80.50 101.29
CA ARG A 428 -112.87 80.70 102.25
C ARG A 428 -112.89 79.70 103.41
N LEU A 429 -113.15 80.07 104.68
CA LEU A 429 -113.44 81.35 105.36
C LEU A 429 -112.66 81.32 106.73
N SER A 430 -112.86 82.07 107.83
CA SER A 430 -113.87 83.05 108.30
C SER A 430 -113.39 83.86 109.52
N GLU A 431 -113.98 85.07 109.66
CA GLU A 431 -114.29 85.84 110.88
C GLU A 431 -113.23 86.34 111.89
N GLN A 432 -113.23 87.67 112.05
CA GLN A 432 -113.31 88.45 113.31
C GLN A 432 -112.32 88.08 114.44
N LEU A 433 -111.26 88.84 114.73
CA LEU A 433 -111.15 90.30 114.91
C LEU A 433 -112.09 90.85 115.99
N THR A 434 -111.73 90.66 117.26
CA THR A 434 -112.12 91.55 118.38
C THR A 434 -111.16 91.44 119.57
N ASN A 435 -111.17 92.45 120.45
CA ASN A 435 -110.68 92.38 121.84
C ASN A 435 -109.14 92.29 122.10
N ASN A 436 -108.35 92.90 121.22
CA ASN A 436 -107.21 93.84 121.44
C ASN A 436 -106.35 93.87 122.74
N ALA A 437 -106.85 93.48 123.92
CA ALA A 437 -106.17 93.64 125.21
C ALA A 437 -105.12 92.55 125.51
N GLN A 438 -105.42 91.28 125.19
CA GLN A 438 -104.49 90.16 125.41
C GLN A 438 -103.26 90.22 124.49
N THR A 439 -103.37 90.96 123.38
CA THR A 439 -102.37 91.14 122.32
C THR A 439 -101.05 91.78 122.80
N ARG A 440 -100.98 92.26 124.05
CA ARG A 440 -99.79 92.89 124.64
C ARG A 440 -98.94 91.95 125.50
N ALA A 441 -99.51 90.86 126.03
CA ALA A 441 -98.78 89.88 126.83
C ALA A 441 -98.06 88.84 125.94
N LEU A 442 -98.81 88.21 125.03
CA LEU A 442 -98.33 87.15 124.12
C LEU A 442 -97.17 87.61 123.22
N LYS A 443 -97.06 88.91 122.93
CA LYS A 443 -95.91 89.45 122.17
C LYS A 443 -94.57 89.23 122.87
N LEU A 444 -94.48 89.34 124.20
CA LEU A 444 -93.21 89.23 124.91
C LEU A 444 -92.69 87.78 124.97
N GLU A 445 -93.57 86.78 125.04
CA GLU A 445 -93.17 85.37 124.92
C GLU A 445 -92.71 85.02 123.50
N LEU A 446 -93.39 85.55 122.48
CA LEU A 446 -93.03 85.35 121.08
C LEU A 446 -91.68 86.01 120.74
N GLU A 447 -91.40 87.22 121.26
CA GLU A 447 -90.12 87.90 121.10
C GLU A 447 -88.96 87.07 121.69
N ASN A 448 -89.16 86.50 122.89
CA ASN A 448 -88.12 85.71 123.57
C ASN A 448 -87.86 84.37 122.87
N ARG A 449 -88.90 83.70 122.35
CA ARG A 449 -88.74 82.54 121.45
C ARG A 449 -88.05 82.90 120.14
N ARG A 450 -88.32 84.08 119.57
CA ARG A 450 -87.71 84.56 118.33
C ARG A 450 -86.20 84.80 118.48
N LEU A 451 -85.76 85.30 119.63
CA LEU A 451 -84.33 85.49 119.93
C LEU A 451 -83.58 84.16 120.07
N MET A 452 -84.16 83.15 120.72
CA MET A 452 -83.59 81.78 120.76
C MET A 452 -83.43 81.20 119.35
N ALA A 453 -84.49 81.24 118.54
CA ALA A 453 -84.45 80.74 117.16
C ALA A 453 -83.40 81.46 116.30
N LEU A 454 -83.19 82.77 116.52
CA LEU A 454 -82.14 83.53 115.84
C LEU A 454 -80.74 83.03 116.23
N VAL A 455 -80.48 82.80 117.52
CA VAL A 455 -79.17 82.30 118.01
C VAL A 455 -78.83 80.93 117.41
N ASP A 456 -79.80 80.01 117.33
CA ASP A 456 -79.55 78.68 116.76
C ASP A 456 -79.39 78.75 115.23
N SER A 457 -80.15 79.58 114.52
CA SER A 457 -79.94 79.82 113.08
C SER A 457 -78.56 80.42 112.76
N LEU A 458 -77.99 81.24 113.65
CA LEU A 458 -76.64 81.80 113.49
C LEU A 458 -75.55 80.74 113.72
N LYS A 459 -75.78 79.77 114.63
CA LYS A 459 -74.89 78.61 114.78
C LYS A 459 -74.91 77.73 113.52
N GLU A 460 -76.10 77.37 113.03
CA GLU A 460 -76.24 76.56 111.81
C GLU A 460 -75.58 77.25 110.60
N ASN A 461 -75.84 78.55 110.40
CA ASN A 461 -75.18 79.31 109.34
C ASN A 461 -73.65 79.31 109.49
N SER A 462 -73.10 79.52 110.70
CA SER A 462 -71.64 79.47 110.90
C SER A 462 -71.05 78.07 110.67
N PHE A 463 -71.79 77.01 110.97
CA PHE A 463 -71.40 75.63 110.69
C PHE A 463 -71.43 75.33 109.18
N HIS A 464 -72.46 75.77 108.47
CA HIS A 464 -72.54 75.61 107.02
C HIS A 464 -71.50 76.45 106.25
N GLU A 465 -71.20 77.68 106.68
CA GLU A 465 -70.16 78.51 106.06
C GLU A 465 -68.75 77.94 106.30
N SER A 466 -68.46 77.45 107.52
CA SER A 466 -67.16 76.82 107.84
C SER A 466 -67.00 75.45 107.17
N SER A 467 -68.05 74.62 107.15
CA SER A 467 -68.06 73.36 106.39
C SER A 467 -67.96 73.58 104.89
N GLY A 468 -68.56 74.66 104.36
CA GLY A 468 -68.46 75.08 102.97
C GLY A 468 -67.01 75.42 102.59
N ARG A 469 -66.38 76.32 103.35
CA ARG A 469 -64.96 76.68 103.14
C ARG A 469 -64.02 75.48 103.28
N LEU A 470 -64.27 74.56 104.21
CA LEU A 470 -63.47 73.35 104.36
C LEU A 470 -63.58 72.45 103.11
N LEU A 471 -64.80 72.27 102.58
CA LEU A 471 -65.04 71.49 101.37
C LEU A 471 -64.47 72.16 100.10
N GLU A 472 -64.47 73.49 100.03
CA GLU A 472 -63.79 74.24 98.95
C GLU A 472 -62.28 74.08 99.02
N LEU A 473 -61.66 74.27 100.19
CA LEU A 473 -60.23 74.06 100.40
C LEU A 473 -59.82 72.60 100.13
N GLU A 474 -60.67 71.61 100.43
CA GLU A 474 -60.38 70.21 100.10
C GLU A 474 -60.55 69.90 98.60
N LYS A 475 -61.52 70.53 97.91
CA LYS A 475 -61.61 70.50 96.44
C LYS A 475 -60.38 71.13 95.79
N GLU A 476 -59.93 72.28 96.28
CA GLU A 476 -58.72 72.95 95.78
C GLU A 476 -57.47 72.13 96.06
N LYS A 477 -57.33 71.54 97.26
CA LYS A 477 -56.25 70.61 97.60
C LYS A 477 -56.22 69.41 96.65
N LYS A 478 -57.36 68.77 96.36
CA LYS A 478 -57.44 67.67 95.37
C LYS A 478 -57.11 68.15 93.94
N LYS A 479 -57.61 69.32 93.53
CA LYS A 479 -57.32 69.93 92.22
C LYS A 479 -55.84 70.26 92.05
N MET A 480 -55.17 70.73 93.12
CA MET A 480 -53.74 71.01 93.12
C MET A 480 -52.88 69.75 93.23
N SER A 481 -53.35 68.70 93.92
CA SER A 481 -52.74 67.36 93.87
C SER A 481 -52.77 66.84 92.43
N LEU A 482 -53.95 66.69 91.83
CA LEU A 482 -54.09 66.18 90.45
C LEU A 482 -53.31 67.03 89.42
N LYS A 483 -53.13 68.33 89.68
CA LYS A 483 -52.28 69.20 88.85
C LYS A 483 -50.78 68.96 89.08
N MET A 484 -50.34 68.68 90.30
CA MET A 484 -48.96 68.24 90.58
C MET A 484 -48.70 66.85 89.99
N ASP A 485 -49.60 65.90 90.22
CA ASP A 485 -49.52 64.53 89.68
C ASP A 485 -49.41 64.59 88.14
N SER A 486 -50.30 65.33 87.47
CA SER A 486 -50.26 65.53 86.02
C SER A 486 -49.03 66.31 85.54
N LEU A 487 -48.48 67.26 86.31
CA LEU A 487 -47.22 67.92 85.95
C LEU A 487 -46.02 67.00 86.13
N THR A 488 -46.06 66.06 87.08
CA THR A 488 -45.02 65.07 87.33
C THR A 488 -44.99 64.05 86.19
N ASP A 489 -46.15 63.45 85.84
CA ASP A 489 -46.31 62.58 84.66
C ASP A 489 -45.81 63.24 83.35
N ASN A 490 -46.08 64.54 83.17
CA ASN A 490 -45.60 65.28 82.00
C ASN A 490 -44.07 65.51 82.05
N ASN A 491 -43.50 65.77 83.23
CA ASN A 491 -42.06 65.98 83.39
C ASN A 491 -41.28 64.67 83.20
N ASP A 492 -41.79 63.56 83.74
CA ASP A 492 -41.21 62.23 83.57
C ASP A 492 -41.31 61.76 82.10
N ARG A 493 -42.44 62.02 81.43
CA ARG A 493 -42.57 61.74 79.99
C ARG A 493 -41.61 62.60 79.14
N LEU A 494 -41.40 63.86 79.48
CA LEU A 494 -40.39 64.71 78.83
C LEU A 494 -38.96 64.24 79.13
N GLY A 495 -38.70 63.74 80.34
CA GLY A 495 -37.44 63.10 80.72
C GLY A 495 -37.14 61.87 79.86
N GLN A 496 -38.12 60.97 79.71
CA GLN A 496 -38.00 59.81 78.83
C GLN A 496 -37.80 60.23 77.35
N GLN A 497 -38.58 61.19 76.84
CA GLN A 497 -38.43 61.68 75.47
C GLN A 497 -37.05 62.30 75.22
N ASN A 498 -36.47 63.01 76.19
CA ASN A 498 -35.10 63.52 76.10
C ASN A 498 -34.06 62.39 76.13
N ALA A 499 -34.25 61.36 76.95
CA ALA A 499 -33.37 60.19 76.99
C ALA A 499 -33.41 59.38 75.68
N ASP A 500 -34.60 59.21 75.10
CA ASP A 500 -34.79 58.55 73.80
C ASP A 500 -34.16 59.36 72.65
N LEU A 501 -34.33 60.69 72.65
CA LEU A 501 -33.67 61.59 71.69
C LEU A 501 -32.15 61.61 71.84
N GLU A 502 -31.63 61.56 73.07
CA GLU A 502 -30.19 61.39 73.31
C GLU A 502 -29.66 60.05 72.76
N LEU A 503 -30.42 58.96 72.92
CA LEU A 503 -30.06 57.64 72.40
C LEU A 503 -30.03 57.64 70.86
N VAL A 504 -31.05 58.20 70.22
CA VAL A 504 -31.10 58.36 68.76
C VAL A 504 -29.95 59.24 68.25
N CYS A 505 -29.63 60.34 68.93
CA CYS A 505 -28.48 61.18 68.58
C CYS A 505 -27.14 60.43 68.71
N LYS A 506 -26.95 59.62 69.75
CA LYS A 506 -25.74 58.78 69.93
C LYS A 506 -25.64 57.72 68.84
N GLN A 507 -26.74 57.04 68.50
CA GLN A 507 -26.81 56.07 67.41
C GLN A 507 -26.48 56.72 66.05
N ALA A 508 -27.08 57.87 65.73
CA ALA A 508 -26.80 58.60 64.49
C ALA A 508 -25.34 59.06 64.38
N LEU A 509 -24.71 59.47 65.49
CA LEU A 509 -23.28 59.80 65.53
C LEU A 509 -22.39 58.56 65.31
N GLU A 510 -22.75 57.41 65.87
CA GLU A 510 -22.05 56.15 65.59
C GLU A 510 -22.20 55.69 64.14
N GLU A 511 -23.40 55.79 63.56
CA GLU A 511 -23.64 55.44 62.16
C GLU A 511 -22.90 56.38 61.22
N ASN A 512 -22.89 57.68 61.48
CA ASN A 512 -22.10 58.64 60.72
C ASN A 512 -20.59 58.32 60.80
N LYS A 513 -20.08 57.94 61.99
CA LYS A 513 -18.69 57.47 62.17
C LYS A 513 -18.41 56.16 61.43
N LYS A 514 -19.35 55.21 61.40
CA LYS A 514 -19.26 53.96 60.63
C LYS A 514 -19.23 54.27 59.12
N LEU A 515 -20.12 55.12 58.62
CA LEU A 515 -20.17 55.57 57.22
C LEU A 515 -18.91 56.34 56.81
N GLN A 516 -18.38 57.23 57.67
CA GLN A 516 -17.14 57.97 57.41
C GLN A 516 -15.93 57.02 57.30
N ASN A 517 -15.86 55.99 58.15
CA ASN A 517 -14.85 54.94 58.03
C ASN A 517 -15.02 54.10 56.74
N THR A 518 -16.25 53.74 56.38
CA THR A 518 -16.54 53.04 55.11
C THR A 518 -16.13 53.86 53.89
N LEU A 519 -16.47 55.16 53.85
CA LEU A 519 -16.04 56.09 52.80
C LEU A 519 -14.51 56.22 52.73
N LYS A 520 -13.83 56.30 53.88
CA LYS A 520 -12.36 56.33 53.92
C LYS A 520 -11.75 55.04 53.38
N ASN A 521 -12.27 53.89 53.78
CA ASN A 521 -11.82 52.59 53.29
C ASN A 521 -12.05 52.45 51.78
N GLN A 522 -13.23 52.83 51.28
CA GLN A 522 -13.55 52.87 49.85
C GLN A 522 -12.59 53.78 49.07
N ARG A 523 -12.28 54.99 49.57
CA ARG A 523 -11.27 55.87 48.95
C ARG A 523 -9.90 55.19 48.87
N THR A 524 -9.38 54.63 49.96
CA THR A 524 -8.09 53.91 49.90
C THR A 524 -8.12 52.66 49.02
N SER A 525 -9.28 52.04 48.82
CA SER A 525 -9.44 50.93 47.89
C SER A 525 -9.43 51.40 46.44
N PHE A 526 -10.07 52.53 46.14
CA PHE A 526 -10.07 53.16 44.82
C PHE A 526 -8.69 53.72 44.46
N GLU A 527 -7.99 54.35 45.41
CA GLU A 527 -6.61 54.84 45.25
C GLU A 527 -5.64 53.69 44.92
N ARG A 528 -5.78 52.52 45.57
CA ARG A 528 -5.02 51.30 45.20
C ARG A 528 -5.39 50.80 43.81
N GLN A 529 -6.68 50.63 43.52
CA GLN A 529 -7.13 50.20 42.19
C GLN A 529 -6.63 51.13 41.08
N GLN A 530 -6.65 52.45 41.30
CA GLN A 530 -6.12 53.43 40.35
C GLN A 530 -4.61 53.28 40.13
N HIS A 531 -3.84 53.03 41.18
CA HIS A 531 -2.42 52.74 41.08
C HIS A 531 -2.14 51.39 40.37
N ASP A 532 -2.93 50.36 40.67
CA ASP A 532 -2.82 49.04 40.03
C ASP A 532 -3.17 49.12 38.53
N TYR A 533 -4.20 49.87 38.15
CA TYR A 533 -4.53 50.18 36.75
C TYR A 533 -3.42 50.98 36.06
N GLN A 534 -2.78 51.95 36.73
CA GLN A 534 -1.63 52.69 36.19
C GLN A 534 -0.42 51.78 35.95
N ALA A 535 -0.12 50.87 36.89
CA ALA A 535 0.94 49.88 36.73
C ALA A 535 0.66 48.89 35.59
N GLN A 536 -0.59 48.43 35.45
CA GLN A 536 -1.02 47.59 34.33
C GLN A 536 -0.92 48.35 32.99
N HIS A 537 -1.36 49.61 32.94
CA HIS A 537 -1.29 50.45 31.73
C HIS A 537 0.16 50.70 31.30
N TYR A 538 1.08 50.92 32.25
CA TYR A 538 2.51 51.04 31.93
C TYR A 538 3.06 49.74 31.32
N LYS A 539 2.70 48.59 31.91
CA LYS A 539 3.10 47.26 31.43
C LYS A 539 2.52 46.92 30.06
N ILE A 540 1.31 47.40 29.74
CA ILE A 540 0.71 47.28 28.40
C ILE A 540 1.54 48.07 27.39
N ILE A 541 1.89 49.34 27.67
CA ILE A 541 2.75 50.16 26.78
C ILE A 541 4.13 49.50 26.56
N GLU A 542 4.69 48.87 27.59
CA GLU A 542 5.96 48.13 27.48
C GLU A 542 5.83 46.88 26.60
N LEU A 543 4.73 46.12 26.74
CA LEU A 543 4.42 44.98 25.88
C LEU A 543 4.15 45.39 24.43
N GLU A 544 3.44 46.50 24.20
CA GLU A 544 3.20 47.08 22.86
C GLU A 544 4.51 47.44 22.16
N LYS A 545 5.45 48.09 22.86
CA LYS A 545 6.79 48.39 22.32
C LYS A 545 7.59 47.13 22.01
N ASN A 546 7.58 46.15 22.90
CA ASN A 546 8.26 44.87 22.67
C ASN A 546 7.64 44.10 21.48
N TYR A 547 6.32 44.17 21.30
CA TYR A 547 5.62 43.63 20.13
C TYR A 547 5.96 44.39 18.84
N GLU A 548 6.04 45.72 18.87
CA GLU A 548 6.47 46.53 17.72
C GLU A 548 7.92 46.23 17.29
N ILE A 549 8.84 46.07 18.25
CA ILE A 549 10.22 45.62 18.01
C ILE A 549 10.22 44.20 17.38
N THR A 550 9.40 43.29 17.91
CA THR A 550 9.25 41.92 17.39
C THR A 550 8.69 41.90 15.97
N ILE A 551 7.76 42.80 15.62
CA ILE A 551 7.26 42.98 14.25
C ILE A 551 8.38 43.44 13.31
N LYS A 552 9.16 44.45 13.71
CA LYS A 552 10.27 44.99 12.91
C LYS A 552 11.35 43.93 12.67
N GLU A 553 11.67 43.14 13.69
CA GLU A 553 12.63 42.03 13.56
C GLU A 553 12.06 40.89 12.70
N LYS A 554 10.76 40.55 12.82
CA LYS A 554 10.09 39.61 11.91
C LYS A 554 10.15 40.10 10.46
N GLN A 555 9.90 41.39 10.20
CA GLN A 555 10.01 41.99 8.86
C GLN A 555 11.46 41.91 8.33
N ARG A 556 12.45 42.20 9.17
CA ARG A 556 13.88 42.07 8.82
C ARG A 556 14.25 40.64 8.45
N VAL A 557 13.76 39.65 9.19
CA VAL A 557 13.95 38.22 8.91
C VAL A 557 13.19 37.80 7.65
N GLN A 558 11.98 38.30 7.42
CA GLN A 558 11.18 38.04 6.21
C GLN A 558 11.92 38.49 4.94
N SER A 559 12.41 39.74 4.90
CA SER A 559 13.17 40.26 3.74
C SER A 559 14.53 39.59 3.56
N LEU A 560 15.14 39.06 4.63
CA LEU A 560 16.32 38.20 4.54
C LEU A 560 15.99 36.82 3.95
N LEU A 561 14.89 36.20 4.37
CA LEU A 561 14.40 34.94 3.82
C LEU A 561 14.13 35.07 2.31
N GLU A 562 13.41 36.11 1.90
CA GLU A 562 13.15 36.42 0.48
C GLU A 562 14.44 36.67 -0.32
N SER A 563 15.48 37.21 0.31
CA SER A 563 16.78 37.47 -0.33
C SER A 563 17.62 36.19 -0.46
N VAL A 564 17.56 35.31 0.54
CA VAL A 564 18.17 33.97 0.49
C VAL A 564 17.45 33.10 -0.54
N GLN A 565 16.12 33.11 -0.55
CA GLN A 565 15.32 32.31 -1.48
C GLN A 565 15.55 32.76 -2.94
N ARG A 566 15.50 34.07 -3.25
CA ARG A 566 15.89 34.57 -4.58
C ARG A 566 17.32 34.22 -5.00
N ARG A 567 18.22 33.94 -4.06
CA ARG A 567 19.57 33.44 -4.34
C ARG A 567 19.62 31.92 -4.52
N ALA A 568 18.76 31.16 -3.84
CA ALA A 568 18.55 29.74 -4.12
C ALA A 568 17.93 29.56 -5.52
N ASP A 569 16.83 30.25 -5.83
CA ASP A 569 16.15 30.19 -7.14
C ASP A 569 17.10 30.49 -8.32
N GLU A 570 18.12 31.32 -8.10
CA GLU A 570 19.14 31.68 -9.10
C GLU A 570 20.27 30.65 -9.19
N LEU A 571 20.66 30.04 -8.07
CA LEU A 571 21.60 28.92 -8.03
C LEU A 571 20.98 27.66 -8.67
N ASP A 572 19.71 27.39 -8.41
CA ASP A 572 18.98 26.26 -8.99
C ASP A 572 18.83 26.44 -10.51
N ARG A 573 18.47 27.64 -10.98
CA ARG A 573 18.48 27.96 -12.42
C ARG A 573 19.88 27.91 -13.03
N SER A 574 20.94 28.25 -12.30
CA SER A 574 22.33 28.11 -12.76
C SER A 574 22.75 26.64 -12.87
N LEU A 575 22.38 25.82 -11.87
CA LEU A 575 22.64 24.39 -11.80
C LEU A 575 21.89 23.64 -12.90
N GLU A 576 20.63 23.98 -13.18
CA GLU A 576 19.88 23.37 -14.28
C GLU A 576 20.45 23.73 -15.66
N ASN A 577 20.92 24.97 -15.83
CA ASN A 577 21.69 25.39 -17.01
C ASN A 577 23.07 24.72 -17.12
N ALA A 578 23.60 24.14 -16.04
CA ALA A 578 24.82 23.32 -16.06
C ALA A 578 24.50 21.85 -16.36
N ASN A 579 23.44 21.30 -15.76
CA ASN A 579 22.92 19.96 -16.02
C ASN A 579 22.58 19.78 -17.50
N GLN A 580 21.84 20.71 -18.11
CA GLN A 580 21.48 20.63 -19.53
C GLN A 580 22.73 20.56 -20.43
N LYS A 581 23.76 21.37 -20.16
CA LYS A 581 25.02 21.35 -20.92
C LYS A 581 25.80 20.07 -20.70
N LEU A 582 25.75 19.50 -19.50
CA LEU A 582 26.40 18.24 -19.17
C LEU A 582 25.69 17.06 -19.88
N GLU A 583 24.36 17.12 -20.03
CA GLU A 583 23.60 16.14 -20.80
C GLU A 583 23.81 16.30 -22.31
N ASP A 584 23.88 17.53 -22.83
CA ASP A 584 24.28 17.81 -24.22
C ASP A 584 25.68 17.24 -24.52
N LEU A 585 26.62 17.36 -23.57
CA LEU A 585 27.97 16.78 -23.66
C LEU A 585 27.97 15.25 -23.57
N ARG A 586 27.19 14.63 -22.67
CA ARG A 586 26.98 13.17 -22.64
C ARG A 586 26.41 12.64 -23.96
N LEU A 587 25.47 13.37 -24.56
CA LEU A 587 24.88 13.01 -25.85
C LEU A 587 25.91 13.14 -26.98
N LEU A 588 26.85 14.10 -26.89
CA LEU A 588 28.01 14.19 -27.78
C LEU A 588 29.02 13.04 -27.57
N GLU A 589 29.30 12.69 -26.32
CA GLU A 589 30.20 11.59 -25.93
C GLU A 589 29.67 10.22 -26.40
N ASN A 590 28.36 9.99 -26.26
CA ASN A 590 27.72 8.77 -26.76
C ASN A 590 27.76 8.68 -28.29
N LYS A 591 27.61 9.81 -29.01
CA LYS A 591 27.83 9.87 -30.47
C LYS A 591 29.29 9.63 -30.84
N LEU A 592 30.24 10.10 -30.03
CA LEU A 592 31.67 9.83 -30.24
C LEU A 592 31.95 8.32 -30.13
N LYS A 593 31.46 7.66 -29.07
CA LYS A 593 31.57 6.19 -28.90
C LYS A 593 30.87 5.40 -30.01
N GLU A 594 29.74 5.89 -30.52
CA GLU A 594 29.05 5.31 -31.69
C GLU A 594 29.85 5.49 -33.00
N VAL A 595 30.75 6.46 -33.08
CA VAL A 595 31.70 6.64 -34.19
C VAL A 595 32.96 5.82 -33.97
N GLU A 596 33.53 5.79 -32.76
CA GLU A 596 34.70 4.96 -32.41
C GLU A 596 34.43 3.48 -32.66
N THR A 597 33.30 2.96 -32.20
CA THR A 597 32.87 1.58 -32.47
C THR A 597 32.75 1.31 -33.97
N LYS A 598 32.17 2.23 -34.75
CA LYS A 598 32.12 2.12 -36.23
C LYS A 598 33.49 2.19 -36.89
N CYS A 599 34.44 2.95 -36.34
CA CYS A 599 35.83 2.95 -36.80
C CYS A 599 36.49 1.58 -36.54
N THR A 600 36.40 1.03 -35.33
CA THR A 600 36.94 -0.30 -35.03
C THR A 600 36.26 -1.41 -35.85
N ASP A 601 34.97 -1.25 -36.15
CA ASP A 601 34.21 -2.12 -37.04
C ASP A 601 34.66 -2.03 -38.50
N LEU A 602 35.23 -0.91 -38.93
CA LEU A 602 35.78 -0.73 -40.28
C LEU A 602 37.24 -1.18 -40.34
N GLU A 603 38.04 -0.91 -39.31
CA GLU A 603 39.43 -1.39 -39.19
C GLU A 603 39.48 -2.92 -39.16
N THR A 604 38.64 -3.59 -38.37
CA THR A 604 38.53 -5.05 -38.37
C THR A 604 38.09 -5.62 -39.72
N LYS A 605 37.15 -4.96 -40.42
CA LYS A 605 36.75 -5.34 -41.79
C LYS A 605 37.88 -5.14 -42.80
N ILE A 606 38.70 -4.09 -42.66
CA ILE A 606 39.90 -3.87 -43.49
C ILE A 606 40.91 -5.00 -43.25
N VAL A 607 41.24 -5.33 -42.00
CA VAL A 607 42.16 -6.43 -41.67
C VAL A 607 41.69 -7.79 -42.21
N ILE A 608 40.39 -8.07 -42.18
CA ILE A 608 39.81 -9.28 -42.80
C ILE A 608 39.97 -9.23 -44.32
N LEU A 609 39.61 -8.13 -44.97
CA LEU A 609 39.74 -7.97 -46.43
C LEU A 609 41.20 -8.00 -46.92
N GLU A 610 42.16 -7.53 -46.12
CA GLU A 610 43.59 -7.65 -46.42
C GLU A 610 44.07 -9.10 -46.31
N LYS A 611 43.60 -9.85 -45.30
CA LYS A 611 43.89 -11.28 -45.14
C LYS A 611 43.27 -12.12 -46.27
N ASP A 612 42.06 -11.79 -46.72
CA ASP A 612 41.39 -12.43 -47.86
C ASP A 612 42.04 -12.07 -49.20
N LYS A 613 42.54 -10.83 -49.34
CA LYS A 613 43.39 -10.43 -50.46
C LYS A 613 44.70 -11.23 -50.49
N GLU A 614 45.32 -11.49 -49.34
CA GLU A 614 46.51 -12.35 -49.29
C GLU A 614 46.23 -13.83 -49.61
N THR A 615 45.10 -14.40 -49.16
CA THR A 615 44.74 -15.78 -49.53
C THR A 615 44.50 -15.87 -51.04
N ALA A 616 43.74 -14.94 -51.61
CA ALA A 616 43.53 -14.84 -53.04
C ALA A 616 44.84 -14.67 -53.82
N LEU A 617 45.78 -13.84 -53.35
CA LEU A 617 47.10 -13.69 -53.98
C LEU A 617 47.93 -14.97 -53.90
N ARG A 618 47.91 -15.69 -52.78
CA ARG A 618 48.58 -16.99 -52.62
C ARG A 618 47.97 -18.06 -53.53
N ASP A 619 46.65 -18.08 -53.72
CA ASP A 619 45.99 -19.05 -54.59
C ASP A 619 46.15 -18.69 -56.08
N VAL A 620 46.19 -17.40 -56.44
CA VAL A 620 46.61 -16.93 -57.78
C VAL A 620 48.06 -17.31 -58.07
N HIS A 621 48.95 -17.29 -57.08
CA HIS A 621 50.34 -17.75 -57.24
C HIS A 621 50.40 -19.26 -57.53
N LYS A 622 49.71 -20.10 -56.75
CA LYS A 622 49.60 -21.55 -57.00
C LYS A 622 49.03 -21.86 -58.39
N CYS A 623 47.98 -21.15 -58.79
CA CYS A 623 47.38 -21.32 -60.12
C CYS A 623 48.39 -20.97 -61.23
N ARG A 624 49.26 -19.99 -61.02
CA ARG A 624 50.34 -19.64 -61.96
C ARG A 624 51.43 -20.70 -62.01
N GLU A 625 51.88 -21.22 -60.88
CA GLU A 625 52.84 -22.34 -60.80
C GLU A 625 52.30 -23.57 -61.53
N ILE A 626 51.02 -23.91 -61.32
CA ILE A 626 50.35 -25.01 -62.03
C ILE A 626 50.27 -24.76 -63.54
N ILE A 627 50.01 -23.52 -63.98
CA ILE A 627 50.02 -23.16 -65.41
C ILE A 627 51.43 -23.33 -66.00
N GLU A 628 52.47 -22.83 -65.31
CA GLU A 628 53.87 -22.97 -65.74
C GLU A 628 54.30 -24.45 -65.81
N GLU A 629 53.86 -25.31 -64.87
CA GLU A 629 54.04 -26.77 -64.98
C GLU A 629 53.31 -27.37 -66.20
N LYS A 630 52.09 -26.90 -66.52
CA LYS A 630 51.34 -27.39 -67.69
C LYS A 630 51.96 -26.93 -69.00
N ASP A 631 52.45 -25.70 -69.09
CA ASP A 631 53.12 -25.17 -70.27
C ASP A 631 54.43 -25.91 -70.53
N VAL A 632 55.25 -26.16 -69.50
CA VAL A 632 56.46 -27.00 -69.63
C VAL A 632 56.14 -28.44 -70.04
N ALA A 633 55.03 -29.02 -69.56
CA ALA A 633 54.56 -30.33 -70.00
C ALA A 633 54.06 -30.32 -71.46
N LEU A 634 53.44 -29.22 -71.90
CA LEU A 634 52.96 -29.01 -73.27
C LEU A 634 54.13 -28.86 -74.25
N ASP A 635 55.14 -28.04 -73.92
CA ASP A 635 56.36 -27.89 -74.69
C ASP A 635 57.09 -29.23 -74.85
N LYS A 636 57.20 -30.00 -73.75
CA LYS A 636 57.80 -31.33 -73.78
C LYS A 636 57.03 -32.29 -74.69
N ALA A 637 55.71 -32.36 -74.55
CA ALA A 637 54.86 -33.20 -75.40
C ALA A 637 54.94 -32.78 -76.89
N THR A 638 55.03 -31.47 -77.16
CA THR A 638 55.18 -30.91 -78.52
C THR A 638 56.53 -31.30 -79.13
N ASN A 639 57.60 -31.26 -78.35
CA ASN A 639 58.95 -31.67 -78.77
C ASN A 639 59.02 -33.20 -79.01
N ASP A 640 58.41 -34.00 -78.13
CA ASP A 640 58.27 -35.45 -78.33
C ASP A 640 57.48 -35.78 -79.62
N ILE A 641 56.42 -35.03 -79.92
CA ILE A 641 55.66 -35.12 -81.19
C ILE A 641 56.54 -34.73 -82.39
N GLU A 642 57.34 -33.67 -82.30
CA GLU A 642 58.24 -33.23 -83.39
C GLU A 642 59.33 -34.29 -83.66
N VAL A 643 59.92 -34.88 -82.62
CA VAL A 643 60.89 -35.98 -82.72
C VAL A 643 60.25 -37.22 -83.35
N MET A 644 59.03 -37.59 -82.95
CA MET A 644 58.32 -38.72 -83.54
C MET A 644 57.91 -38.45 -84.98
N THR A 645 57.56 -37.22 -85.34
CA THR A 645 57.28 -36.80 -86.73
C THR A 645 58.52 -36.95 -87.62
N LYS A 646 59.67 -36.42 -87.19
CA LYS A 646 60.97 -36.59 -87.89
C LYS A 646 61.39 -38.06 -88.03
N LYS A 647 60.96 -38.92 -87.10
CA LYS A 647 61.18 -40.38 -87.15
C LYS A 647 60.25 -41.08 -88.13
N ILE A 648 58.98 -40.65 -88.25
CA ILE A 648 58.04 -41.11 -89.28
C ILE A 648 58.56 -40.74 -90.67
N GLU A 649 58.91 -39.48 -90.91
CA GLU A 649 59.59 -39.06 -92.16
C GLU A 649 60.87 -39.87 -92.44
N GLY A 650 61.58 -40.26 -91.37
CA GLY A 650 62.75 -41.12 -91.43
C GLY A 650 62.46 -42.48 -92.05
N LEU A 651 61.38 -43.11 -91.57
CA LEU A 651 60.89 -44.40 -92.04
C LEU A 651 60.25 -44.31 -93.44
N GLU A 652 59.50 -43.24 -93.74
CA GLU A 652 58.96 -42.97 -95.08
C GLU A 652 60.10 -42.87 -96.10
N ARG A 653 61.16 -42.11 -95.79
CA ARG A 653 62.39 -42.01 -96.61
C ARG A 653 63.21 -43.31 -96.68
N GLU A 654 62.90 -44.33 -95.87
CA GLU A 654 63.51 -45.67 -95.94
C GLU A 654 62.63 -46.64 -96.74
N VAL A 655 61.30 -46.53 -96.62
CA VAL A 655 60.32 -47.20 -97.48
C VAL A 655 60.50 -46.75 -98.93
N ASP A 656 60.63 -45.45 -99.21
CA ASP A 656 60.89 -44.93 -100.56
C ASP A 656 62.17 -45.52 -101.17
N LYS A 657 63.26 -45.63 -100.39
CA LYS A 657 64.51 -46.27 -100.83
C LYS A 657 64.30 -47.75 -101.14
N SER A 658 63.52 -48.45 -100.31
CA SER A 658 63.18 -49.86 -100.52
C SER A 658 62.34 -50.05 -101.78
N VAL A 659 61.36 -49.17 -102.03
CA VAL A 659 60.57 -49.13 -103.29
C VAL A 659 61.46 -48.87 -104.50
N CYS A 660 62.41 -47.93 -104.42
CA CYS A 660 63.39 -47.65 -105.48
C CYS A 660 64.35 -48.83 -105.73
N GLN A 661 64.68 -49.62 -104.69
CA GLN A 661 65.44 -50.86 -104.85
C GLN A 661 64.61 -51.95 -105.51
N ILE A 662 63.32 -52.08 -105.16
CA ILE A 662 62.40 -53.05 -105.76
C ILE A 662 62.20 -52.76 -107.26
N THR A 663 61.98 -51.52 -107.67
CA THR A 663 61.85 -51.17 -109.10
C THR A 663 63.14 -51.43 -109.88
N ARG A 664 64.31 -51.10 -109.31
CA ARG A 664 65.61 -51.42 -109.90
C ARG A 664 65.86 -52.93 -110.02
N LEU A 665 65.43 -53.74 -109.04
CA LEU A 665 65.51 -55.20 -109.12
C LEU A 665 64.60 -55.75 -110.22
N GLN A 666 63.39 -55.20 -110.40
CA GLN A 666 62.50 -55.56 -111.51
C GLN A 666 63.06 -55.18 -112.89
N GLU A 667 63.87 -54.11 -112.99
CA GLU A 667 64.60 -53.75 -114.22
C GLU A 667 65.75 -54.73 -114.53
N ILE A 668 66.47 -55.18 -113.51
CA ILE A 668 67.49 -56.22 -113.64
C ILE A 668 66.83 -57.56 -114.02
N GLU A 669 65.67 -57.90 -113.44
CA GLU A 669 64.92 -59.11 -113.78
C GLU A 669 64.40 -59.08 -115.22
N ARG A 670 63.99 -57.91 -115.74
CA ARG A 670 63.63 -57.74 -117.17
C ARG A 670 64.85 -57.90 -118.08
N SER A 671 65.95 -57.22 -117.80
CA SER A 671 67.14 -57.31 -118.65
C SER A 671 67.80 -58.70 -118.62
N SER A 672 67.71 -59.44 -117.51
CA SER A 672 68.06 -60.86 -117.47
C SER A 672 67.21 -61.68 -118.44
N LYS A 673 65.87 -61.55 -118.40
CA LYS A 673 64.97 -62.28 -119.30
C LYS A 673 65.17 -61.91 -120.77
N GLU A 674 65.52 -60.66 -121.07
CA GLU A 674 65.92 -60.24 -122.41
C GLU A 674 67.24 -60.90 -122.85
N LEU A 675 68.25 -60.98 -121.98
CA LEU A 675 69.50 -61.68 -122.24
C LEU A 675 69.31 -63.20 -122.39
N ASP A 676 68.48 -63.84 -121.57
CA ASP A 676 68.11 -65.25 -121.69
C ASP A 676 67.44 -65.54 -123.05
N SER A 677 66.54 -64.64 -123.49
CA SER A 677 65.93 -64.73 -124.82
C SER A 677 66.95 -64.56 -125.95
N ARG A 678 67.96 -63.71 -125.75
CA ARG A 678 69.08 -63.51 -126.68
C ARG A 678 69.93 -64.77 -126.79
N ALA A 679 70.35 -65.33 -125.66
CA ALA A 679 71.14 -66.55 -125.59
C ALA A 679 70.40 -67.77 -126.19
N ALA A 680 69.07 -67.83 -126.08
CA ALA A 680 68.26 -68.85 -126.73
C ALA A 680 68.31 -68.73 -128.27
N ILE A 681 68.16 -67.51 -128.81
CA ILE A 681 68.27 -67.24 -130.26
C ILE A 681 69.70 -67.53 -130.75
N ASP A 682 70.71 -67.04 -130.03
CA ASP A 682 72.11 -67.26 -130.39
C ASP A 682 72.46 -68.77 -130.41
N LYS A 683 71.93 -69.55 -129.46
CA LYS A 683 72.06 -71.02 -129.45
C LYS A 683 71.41 -71.66 -130.68
N GLU A 684 70.19 -71.25 -131.05
CA GLU A 684 69.50 -71.76 -132.25
C GLU A 684 70.31 -71.46 -133.52
N THR A 685 70.86 -70.25 -133.66
CA THR A 685 71.74 -69.94 -134.80
C THR A 685 73.01 -70.80 -134.81
N MET A 686 73.64 -71.02 -133.65
CA MET A 686 74.84 -71.87 -133.53
C MET A 686 74.58 -73.32 -133.92
N GLU A 687 73.40 -73.88 -133.60
CA GLU A 687 73.01 -75.23 -134.02
C GLU A 687 72.87 -75.32 -135.56
N THR A 688 72.30 -74.30 -136.22
CA THR A 688 72.25 -74.27 -137.70
C THR A 688 73.65 -74.14 -138.35
N LEU A 689 74.55 -73.35 -137.75
CA LEU A 689 75.91 -73.17 -138.27
C LEU A 689 76.77 -74.43 -138.11
N GLN A 690 76.60 -75.19 -137.02
CA GLN A 690 77.27 -76.48 -136.84
C GLN A 690 76.85 -77.50 -137.91
N SER A 691 75.56 -77.55 -138.27
CA SER A 691 75.06 -78.42 -139.35
C SER A 691 75.75 -78.12 -140.70
N ASN A 692 75.95 -76.84 -141.02
CA ASN A 692 76.60 -76.44 -142.27
C ASN A 692 78.12 -76.74 -142.27
N LEU A 693 78.81 -76.52 -141.15
CA LEU A 693 80.25 -76.77 -141.03
C LEU A 693 80.61 -78.26 -141.17
N ILE A 694 79.74 -79.16 -140.73
CA ILE A 694 79.93 -80.61 -140.87
C ILE A 694 79.90 -81.04 -142.36
N ALA A 695 79.07 -80.41 -143.19
CA ALA A 695 79.00 -80.70 -144.62
C ALA A 695 80.28 -80.26 -145.40
N GLU A 696 80.79 -79.06 -145.12
CA GLU A 696 82.05 -78.54 -145.66
C GLU A 696 83.26 -79.42 -145.29
N LYS A 697 83.33 -79.86 -144.03
CA LYS A 697 84.46 -80.65 -143.51
C LYS A 697 84.56 -82.04 -144.16
N LEU A 698 83.43 -82.61 -144.58
CA LEU A 698 83.40 -83.92 -145.27
C LEU A 698 84.04 -83.84 -146.68
N ASN A 699 83.80 -82.74 -147.41
CA ASN A 699 84.38 -82.53 -148.74
C ASN A 699 85.89 -82.31 -148.69
N THR A 700 86.37 -81.50 -147.73
CA THR A 700 87.79 -81.14 -147.63
C THR A 700 88.68 -82.33 -147.22
N GLN A 701 88.20 -83.25 -146.39
CA GLN A 701 88.97 -84.44 -146.00
C GLN A 701 89.26 -85.40 -147.18
N GLN A 702 88.36 -85.49 -148.18
CA GLN A 702 88.60 -86.35 -149.36
C GLN A 702 89.75 -85.85 -150.25
N LEU A 703 90.00 -84.53 -150.26
CA LEU A 703 91.10 -83.93 -151.01
C LEU A 703 92.45 -84.19 -150.31
N GLN A 704 92.46 -84.19 -148.98
CA GLN A 704 93.67 -84.28 -148.17
C GLN A 704 94.29 -85.70 -148.20
N THR A 705 93.48 -86.75 -148.29
CA THR A 705 93.97 -88.15 -148.37
C THR A 705 94.72 -88.48 -149.68
N ALA A 706 94.72 -87.57 -150.65
CA ALA A 706 95.48 -87.71 -151.90
C ALA A 706 96.93 -87.21 -151.78
N LEU A 707 97.21 -86.20 -150.94
CA LEU A 707 98.55 -85.58 -150.85
C LEU A 707 99.50 -86.30 -149.88
N GLU A 708 98.99 -86.97 -148.84
CA GLU A 708 99.82 -87.72 -147.88
C GLU A 708 100.60 -88.89 -148.53
N LYS A 709 100.30 -89.24 -149.78
CA LYS A 709 100.98 -90.30 -150.55
C LYS A 709 102.27 -89.85 -151.25
N LEU A 710 102.72 -88.59 -151.10
CA LEU A 710 103.91 -88.06 -151.79
C LEU A 710 104.98 -87.39 -150.92
N GLY A 711 104.82 -87.31 -149.59
CA GLY A 711 105.95 -87.24 -148.65
C GLY A 711 106.88 -86.01 -148.70
N LEU A 712 106.37 -84.79 -148.84
CA LEU A 712 107.13 -83.54 -148.62
C LEU A 712 106.32 -82.54 -147.78
N THR A 713 107.03 -81.68 -147.03
CA THR A 713 106.49 -80.72 -146.05
C THR A 713 106.57 -79.26 -146.53
N VAL A 714 105.98 -78.33 -145.78
CA VAL A 714 105.95 -76.87 -146.07
C VAL A 714 106.58 -76.10 -144.90
N GLU A 715 107.77 -76.53 -144.47
CA GLU A 715 108.42 -76.10 -143.21
C GLU A 715 109.66 -75.19 -143.44
N SER A 716 109.69 -74.41 -144.53
CA SER A 716 110.94 -73.75 -144.98
C SER A 716 110.78 -72.36 -145.62
N LEU A 717 110.03 -71.44 -145.00
CA LEU A 717 110.05 -70.02 -145.36
C LEU A 717 109.78 -69.09 -144.16
N LEU A 718 110.72 -68.16 -143.92
CA LEU A 718 110.60 -66.93 -143.11
C LEU A 718 110.50 -67.13 -141.58
N THR A 719 111.53 -67.04 -140.72
CA THR A 719 112.96 -66.62 -140.79
C THR A 719 113.22 -65.16 -141.20
N LEU A 720 113.96 -64.30 -140.47
CA LEU A 720 114.69 -64.32 -139.18
C LEU A 720 114.79 -62.82 -138.73
N SER A 721 115.34 -62.31 -137.62
CA SER A 721 116.12 -62.72 -136.42
C SER A 721 115.86 -61.63 -135.33
N ALA A 722 116.61 -61.32 -134.24
CA ALA A 722 117.84 -61.75 -133.57
C ALA A 722 117.74 -61.32 -132.06
N GLU A 723 118.80 -61.50 -131.24
CA GLU A 723 118.88 -60.85 -129.91
C GLU A 723 119.15 -59.34 -129.96
N ASN A 724 118.70 -58.61 -128.93
CA ASN A 724 119.37 -57.41 -128.46
C ASN A 724 119.20 -57.27 -126.94
N ILE A 725 120.32 -57.38 -126.21
CA ILE A 725 120.74 -56.36 -125.21
C ILE A 725 119.65 -56.07 -124.12
N VAL A 726 119.66 -56.64 -122.90
CA VAL A 726 120.75 -57.05 -121.98
C VAL A 726 121.65 -55.89 -121.50
N GLU A 727 121.38 -54.67 -121.98
CA GLU A 727 121.84 -53.41 -121.37
C GLU A 727 120.60 -52.57 -121.01
N GLN A 728 120.58 -51.85 -119.89
CA GLN A 728 121.63 -51.65 -118.89
C GLN A 728 120.98 -51.26 -117.56
N LEU A 729 121.58 -51.73 -116.45
CA LEU A 729 121.57 -51.11 -115.11
C LEU A 729 120.19 -51.02 -114.39
N ALA A 730 120.02 -51.54 -113.16
CA ALA A 730 120.68 -51.17 -111.90
C ALA A 730 120.42 -49.70 -111.50
N ASN A 731 119.94 -49.35 -110.29
CA ASN A 731 119.66 -50.15 -109.09
C ASN A 731 118.63 -49.48 -108.15
N VAL A 732 118.02 -50.31 -107.29
CA VAL A 732 117.70 -50.10 -105.84
C VAL A 732 118.49 -48.93 -105.20
N PRO A 733 117.86 -47.98 -104.44
CA PRO A 733 117.70 -48.21 -102.99
C PRO A 733 116.52 -47.50 -102.26
N GLU A 734 116.33 -47.91 -101.00
CA GLU A 734 115.63 -47.14 -99.97
C GLU A 734 116.49 -45.98 -99.43
N MET A 735 115.90 -45.08 -98.62
CA MET A 735 116.58 -44.02 -97.86
C MET A 735 117.36 -42.98 -98.70
N SER A 736 116.63 -41.97 -99.18
CA SER A 736 117.17 -40.62 -99.36
C SER A 736 116.19 -39.56 -98.85
N GLN A 737 116.32 -39.35 -97.54
CA GLN A 737 116.13 -38.09 -96.81
C GLN A 737 115.97 -36.84 -97.70
N TYR A 738 114.88 -36.06 -97.57
CA TYR A 738 114.65 -35.04 -96.52
C TYR A 738 114.92 -33.62 -97.06
N ILE A 739 114.17 -32.62 -96.57
CA ILE A 739 114.28 -31.19 -96.92
C ILE A 739 113.95 -30.81 -98.37
N ASN A 740 112.66 -30.63 -98.65
CA ASN A 740 112.08 -29.35 -99.10
C ASN A 740 110.56 -29.45 -98.81
N LYS A 741 109.95 -28.76 -97.84
CA LYS A 741 110.15 -27.40 -97.29
C LYS A 741 109.82 -26.32 -98.35
N LEU A 742 109.15 -25.26 -97.90
CA LEU A 742 108.32 -24.31 -98.69
C LEU A 742 106.91 -24.92 -99.00
N ILE A 743 105.79 -24.22 -98.81
CA ILE A 743 105.58 -22.85 -98.27
C ILE A 743 104.15 -22.69 -97.68
N ASN A 744 104.04 -21.97 -96.55
CA ASN A 744 102.87 -21.18 -96.05
C ASN A 744 101.50 -21.88 -95.73
N GLU A 745 100.62 -21.36 -94.85
CA GLU A 745 100.71 -20.29 -93.83
C GLU A 745 99.59 -20.37 -92.77
N LYS A 746 99.85 -19.74 -91.60
CA LYS A 746 98.90 -19.09 -90.63
C LYS A 746 97.83 -19.96 -89.91
N MET A 747 97.63 -19.87 -88.59
CA MET A 747 97.29 -18.72 -87.70
C MET A 747 95.84 -18.23 -87.96
N GLU A 748 95.04 -17.85 -86.97
CA GLU A 748 95.27 -17.07 -85.72
C GLU A 748 94.65 -17.78 -84.48
N SER A 749 95.18 -17.79 -83.25
CA SER A 749 95.56 -16.74 -82.26
C SER A 749 94.38 -15.93 -81.70
N GLU A 750 94.31 -15.51 -80.42
CA GLU A 750 95.12 -15.78 -79.20
C GLU A 750 94.17 -15.77 -77.95
N GLN A 751 94.46 -15.52 -76.65
CA GLN A 751 95.56 -14.95 -75.82
C GLN A 751 95.53 -15.70 -74.45
N LYS A 752 96.64 -15.95 -73.72
CA LYS A 752 97.31 -15.14 -72.64
C LYS A 752 96.43 -14.76 -71.43
N SER A 753 96.91 -14.59 -70.18
CA SER A 753 98.24 -14.69 -69.49
C SER A 753 98.03 -14.45 -67.96
N LEU A 754 98.93 -14.53 -66.97
CA LEU A 754 100.24 -15.17 -66.56
C LEU A 754 100.43 -14.71 -65.06
N GLU A 755 101.41 -15.06 -64.20
CA GLU A 755 102.64 -15.87 -64.21
C GLU A 755 102.85 -16.38 -62.75
N ILE A 756 102.98 -17.69 -62.47
CA ILE A 756 104.21 -18.48 -62.23
C ILE A 756 105.12 -18.02 -61.04
N PRO A 757 105.42 -18.92 -60.06
CA PRO A 757 106.42 -18.72 -58.98
C PRO A 757 107.73 -19.54 -59.18
N GLN A 758 108.78 -19.27 -58.37
CA GLN A 758 109.96 -20.12 -58.03
C GLN A 758 111.00 -19.31 -57.19
N SER A 759 112.01 -19.83 -56.46
CA SER A 759 112.26 -21.13 -55.76
C SER A 759 113.64 -21.15 -55.05
N ARG A 760 113.93 -22.20 -54.26
CA ARG A 760 115.26 -22.73 -53.78
C ARG A 760 115.89 -22.02 -52.56
N ASP A 761 116.36 -22.71 -51.50
CA ASP A 761 117.30 -23.86 -51.28
C ASP A 761 118.79 -23.39 -51.31
N THR A 762 119.79 -23.86 -50.52
CA THR A 762 120.08 -25.13 -49.79
C THR A 762 121.06 -24.96 -48.57
N GLU A 763 121.00 -25.84 -47.55
CA GLU A 763 122.11 -26.60 -46.85
C GLU A 763 123.40 -25.91 -46.27
N SER A 764 124.21 -26.45 -45.31
CA SER A 764 124.08 -27.48 -44.24
C SER A 764 125.35 -27.56 -43.31
N GLU A 765 125.22 -28.14 -42.10
CA GLU A 765 126.18 -28.96 -41.29
C GLU A 765 127.55 -28.47 -40.70
N ASP A 766 127.60 -28.48 -39.35
CA ASP A 766 128.47 -29.24 -38.40
C ASP A 766 130.00 -29.08 -38.11
N ASN A 767 130.27 -29.06 -36.79
CA ASN A 767 131.41 -29.59 -35.99
C ASN A 767 132.80 -28.91 -35.88
N ALA A 768 133.48 -29.21 -34.77
CA ALA A 768 134.75 -28.64 -34.30
C ALA A 768 135.85 -29.70 -34.04
N PRO A 769 137.13 -29.28 -33.88
CA PRO A 769 137.99 -29.92 -32.87
C PRO A 769 138.95 -28.96 -32.12
N MET A 770 140.10 -29.46 -31.64
CA MET A 770 140.82 -29.03 -30.42
C MET A 770 142.36 -28.92 -30.64
N ASN A 771 143.05 -28.14 -29.78
CA ASN A 771 144.52 -28.06 -29.47
C ASN A 771 145.51 -29.06 -30.15
N LYS A 772 146.78 -28.73 -30.47
CA LYS A 772 147.81 -28.13 -29.56
C LYS A 772 149.17 -27.83 -30.25
N HIS A 773 149.87 -26.78 -29.79
CA HIS A 773 151.33 -26.60 -29.56
C HIS A 773 152.48 -26.72 -30.62
N LEU A 774 153.48 -25.84 -30.39
CA LEU A 774 154.95 -25.96 -30.56
C LEU A 774 155.58 -26.07 -31.97
N LEU A 775 155.82 -24.89 -32.55
CA LEU A 775 157.14 -24.25 -32.81
C LEU A 775 158.45 -25.09 -32.76
N GLU A 776 159.47 -24.49 -33.39
CA GLU A 776 160.93 -24.76 -33.34
C GLU A 776 161.52 -25.75 -34.35
N THR A 777 162.85 -25.64 -34.45
CA THR A 777 163.81 -26.48 -35.20
C THR A 777 163.90 -26.20 -36.71
N VAL A 778 165.10 -26.04 -37.32
CA VAL A 778 166.44 -26.05 -36.71
C VAL A 778 167.51 -25.27 -37.48
N GLU A 779 168.63 -25.08 -36.80
CA GLU A 779 169.96 -24.70 -37.28
C GLU A 779 170.27 -25.02 -38.76
N THR A 780 170.68 -23.98 -39.51
CA THR A 780 172.03 -24.02 -40.10
C THR A 780 172.90 -23.04 -39.33
N LEU A 781 173.36 -23.43 -38.14
CA LEU A 781 174.63 -24.11 -37.92
C LEU A 781 175.85 -23.19 -38.12
N LYS A 782 176.46 -22.85 -36.98
CA LYS A 782 177.91 -22.92 -36.71
C LYS A 782 178.87 -22.31 -37.75
N ARG A 783 179.75 -21.43 -37.26
CA ARG A 783 181.20 -21.73 -37.38
C ARG A 783 182.06 -21.06 -36.33
N GLU A 784 181.90 -19.77 -36.07
CA GLU A 784 182.92 -18.98 -35.35
C GLU A 784 182.77 -19.05 -33.82
N LEU A 785 182.95 -20.27 -33.33
CA LEU A 785 182.95 -20.73 -31.94
C LEU A 785 184.13 -20.17 -31.10
N GLU A 786 185.09 -19.51 -31.73
CA GLU A 786 186.44 -19.33 -31.18
C GLU A 786 186.59 -18.17 -30.19
N CYS A 787 185.67 -17.20 -30.16
CA CYS A 787 185.69 -16.10 -29.19
C CYS A 787 185.15 -16.49 -27.78
N ALA A 788 184.86 -17.79 -27.55
CA ALA A 788 184.33 -18.29 -26.29
C ALA A 788 185.31 -18.16 -25.09
N GLN A 789 186.61 -18.17 -25.35
CA GLN A 789 187.66 -18.31 -24.33
C GLN A 789 187.76 -17.16 -23.31
N VAL A 790 187.18 -15.99 -23.60
CA VAL A 790 187.32 -14.77 -22.77
C VAL A 790 186.08 -14.50 -21.89
N LYS A 791 184.89 -14.97 -22.28
CA LYS A 791 183.63 -14.62 -21.60
C LYS A 791 183.33 -15.42 -20.33
N LEU A 792 184.06 -16.51 -20.08
CA LEU A 792 183.81 -17.38 -18.93
C LEU A 792 184.14 -16.68 -17.59
N ASN A 793 185.26 -15.94 -17.54
CA ASN A 793 185.77 -15.35 -16.30
C ASN A 793 184.98 -14.13 -15.80
N THR A 794 184.14 -13.51 -16.64
CA THR A 794 183.27 -12.39 -16.22
C THR A 794 181.90 -12.84 -15.74
N SER A 795 181.46 -14.06 -16.09
CA SER A 795 180.10 -14.52 -15.78
C SER A 795 179.89 -14.96 -14.33
N GLN A 796 180.94 -15.33 -13.60
CA GLN A 796 180.81 -15.89 -12.25
C GLN A 796 180.48 -14.81 -11.19
N LEU A 797 181.08 -13.62 -11.29
CA LEU A 797 180.82 -12.48 -10.40
C LEU A 797 179.41 -11.87 -10.54
N ALA A 798 178.67 -12.22 -11.60
CA ALA A 798 177.29 -11.74 -11.80
C ALA A 798 176.23 -12.60 -11.10
N GLY A 799 176.55 -13.85 -10.74
CA GLY A 799 175.57 -14.82 -10.24
C GLY A 799 175.07 -14.54 -8.82
N GLU A 800 175.95 -14.11 -7.93
CA GLU A 800 175.63 -13.98 -6.50
C GLU A 800 174.65 -12.82 -6.22
N ASN A 801 174.79 -11.69 -6.93
CA ASN A 801 173.91 -10.53 -6.79
C ASN A 801 172.44 -10.81 -7.21
N LEU A 802 172.20 -11.76 -8.11
CA LEU A 802 170.85 -12.08 -8.59
C LEU A 802 170.00 -12.82 -7.54
N LEU A 803 170.63 -13.57 -6.63
CA LEU A 803 169.94 -14.34 -5.60
C LEU A 803 169.36 -13.47 -4.49
N GLU A 804 169.98 -12.34 -4.16
CA GLU A 804 169.47 -11.43 -3.12
C GLU A 804 168.20 -10.70 -3.56
N GLU A 805 168.14 -10.23 -4.82
CA GLU A 805 166.95 -9.58 -5.37
C GLU A 805 165.77 -10.54 -5.51
N GLN A 806 166.02 -11.81 -5.86
CA GLN A 806 164.97 -12.83 -5.95
C GLN A 806 164.22 -13.01 -4.60
N ALA A 807 164.95 -12.98 -3.48
CA ALA A 807 164.35 -13.08 -2.15
C ALA A 807 163.46 -11.88 -1.79
N LYS A 808 163.91 -10.65 -2.10
CA LYS A 808 163.13 -9.41 -1.86
C LYS A 808 161.84 -9.40 -2.67
N LEU A 809 161.93 -9.75 -3.96
CA LEU A 809 160.77 -9.83 -4.85
C LEU A 809 159.73 -10.84 -4.35
N GLN A 810 160.16 -11.99 -3.81
CA GLN A 810 159.23 -13.01 -3.30
C GLN A 810 158.42 -12.53 -2.08
N VAL A 811 159.01 -11.74 -1.18
CA VAL A 811 158.28 -11.11 -0.05
C VAL A 811 157.30 -10.03 -0.52
N CYS A 812 157.66 -9.26 -1.55
CA CYS A 812 156.75 -8.31 -2.18
C CYS A 812 155.55 -9.01 -2.83
N VAL A 813 155.77 -10.14 -3.52
CA VAL A 813 154.70 -10.95 -4.12
C VAL A 813 153.72 -11.47 -3.05
N THR A 814 154.19 -12.08 -1.96
CA THR A 814 153.29 -12.58 -0.90
C THR A 814 152.51 -11.45 -0.21
N THR A 815 153.12 -10.26 -0.06
CA THR A 815 152.47 -9.07 0.52
C THR A 815 151.43 -8.44 -0.42
N LEU A 816 151.64 -8.51 -1.74
CA LEU A 816 150.62 -8.11 -2.72
C LEU A 816 149.48 -9.14 -2.77
N GLN A 817 149.80 -10.44 -2.67
CA GLN A 817 148.82 -11.51 -2.74
C GLN A 817 147.88 -11.53 -1.52
N SER A 818 148.37 -11.21 -0.32
CA SER A 818 147.51 -11.03 0.87
C SER A 818 146.63 -9.78 0.78
N LYS A 819 147.11 -8.69 0.17
CA LYS A 819 146.28 -7.51 -0.14
C LYS A 819 145.19 -7.84 -1.15
N ILE A 820 145.50 -8.62 -2.19
CA ILE A 820 144.52 -9.09 -3.19
C ILE A 820 143.44 -9.96 -2.55
N THR A 821 143.78 -10.90 -1.66
CA THR A 821 142.76 -11.72 -0.97
C THR A 821 141.88 -10.89 -0.04
N SER A 822 142.44 -9.91 0.67
CA SER A 822 141.67 -8.97 1.50
C SER A 822 140.73 -8.09 0.68
N LEU A 823 141.21 -7.53 -0.44
CA LEU A 823 140.40 -6.70 -1.34
C LEU A 823 139.28 -7.52 -2.02
N ASN A 824 139.56 -8.77 -2.41
CA ASN A 824 138.55 -9.67 -2.96
C ASN A 824 137.48 -10.01 -1.92
N ALA A 825 137.84 -10.22 -0.66
CA ALA A 825 136.87 -10.46 0.42
C ALA A 825 135.97 -9.24 0.68
N GLN A 826 136.53 -8.02 0.61
CA GLN A 826 135.73 -6.78 0.67
C GLN A 826 134.82 -6.63 -0.56
N HIS A 827 135.31 -6.98 -1.75
CA HIS A 827 134.51 -6.95 -2.98
C HIS A 827 133.33 -7.92 -2.93
N THR A 828 133.53 -9.17 -2.48
CA THR A 828 132.42 -10.13 -2.33
C THR A 828 131.43 -9.73 -1.24
N ALA A 829 131.89 -9.14 -0.13
CA ALA A 829 131.00 -8.60 0.91
C ALA A 829 130.13 -7.45 0.38
N LEU A 830 130.70 -6.51 -0.37
CA LEU A 830 129.96 -5.41 -1.02
C LEU A 830 129.02 -5.92 -2.12
N GLN A 831 129.43 -6.96 -2.87
CA GLN A 831 128.58 -7.59 -3.89
C GLN A 831 127.35 -8.27 -3.25
N LEU A 832 127.53 -8.96 -2.11
CA LEU A 832 126.44 -9.55 -1.33
C LEU A 832 125.51 -8.48 -0.76
N ALA A 833 126.05 -7.42 -0.15
CA ALA A 833 125.25 -6.31 0.39
C ALA A 833 124.44 -5.59 -0.71
N ASN A 834 125.04 -5.34 -1.88
CA ASN A 834 124.31 -4.78 -3.03
C ASN A 834 123.22 -5.73 -3.53
N SER A 835 123.47 -7.05 -3.55
CA SER A 835 122.46 -8.05 -3.92
C SER A 835 121.27 -8.06 -2.94
N GLN A 836 121.55 -7.92 -1.64
CA GLN A 836 120.51 -7.79 -0.60
C GLN A 836 119.70 -6.50 -0.76
N LEU A 837 120.35 -5.35 -0.94
CA LEU A 837 119.66 -4.07 -1.17
C LEU A 837 118.83 -4.04 -2.48
N VAL A 838 119.25 -4.79 -3.51
CA VAL A 838 118.43 -4.98 -4.73
C VAL A 838 117.20 -5.83 -4.42
N ALA A 839 117.35 -6.94 -3.69
CA ALA A 839 116.21 -7.78 -3.30
C ALA A 839 115.21 -7.04 -2.39
N GLU A 840 115.69 -6.30 -1.39
CA GLU A 840 114.84 -5.45 -0.51
C GLU A 840 114.09 -4.38 -1.31
N LYS A 841 114.76 -3.73 -2.27
CA LYS A 841 114.14 -2.78 -3.19
C LYS A 841 113.07 -3.45 -4.06
N GLU A 842 113.30 -4.66 -4.54
CA GLU A 842 112.33 -5.41 -5.35
C GLU A 842 111.10 -5.84 -4.53
N GLU A 843 111.27 -6.26 -3.27
CA GLU A 843 110.13 -6.53 -2.38
C GLU A 843 109.34 -5.26 -2.02
N LEU A 844 110.02 -4.15 -1.69
CA LEU A 844 109.34 -2.87 -1.44
C LEU A 844 108.59 -2.34 -2.68
N LEU A 845 109.09 -2.61 -3.89
CA LEU A 845 108.36 -2.31 -5.13
C LEU A 845 107.13 -3.21 -5.30
N LYS A 846 107.24 -4.52 -5.01
CA LYS A 846 106.08 -5.44 -5.03
C LYS A 846 105.01 -5.01 -4.02
N GLU A 847 105.41 -4.66 -2.80
CA GLU A 847 104.50 -4.19 -1.75
C GLU A 847 103.82 -2.87 -2.16
N ARG A 848 104.59 -1.89 -2.67
CA ARG A 848 104.04 -0.66 -3.24
C ARG A 848 103.01 -0.94 -4.34
N ASP A 849 103.30 -1.88 -5.23
CA ASP A 849 102.41 -2.21 -6.34
C ASP A 849 101.14 -2.95 -5.87
N VAL A 850 101.23 -3.72 -4.77
CA VAL A 850 100.07 -4.32 -4.10
C VAL A 850 99.22 -3.25 -3.43
N GLN A 851 99.83 -2.34 -2.67
CA GLN A 851 99.17 -1.17 -2.05
C GLN A 851 98.47 -0.30 -3.11
N GLN A 852 99.14 -0.02 -4.23
CA GLN A 852 98.58 0.76 -5.33
C GLN A 852 97.38 0.05 -5.99
N ARG A 853 97.45 -1.27 -6.21
CA ARG A 853 96.32 -2.06 -6.73
C ARG A 853 95.14 -2.09 -5.75
N ALA A 854 95.39 -2.26 -4.45
CA ALA A 854 94.35 -2.20 -3.41
C ALA A 854 93.68 -0.82 -3.34
N HIS A 855 94.45 0.27 -3.46
CA HIS A 855 93.90 1.62 -3.50
C HIS A 855 93.06 1.89 -4.78
N GLN A 856 93.52 1.41 -5.94
CA GLN A 856 92.76 1.49 -7.19
C GLN A 856 91.44 0.70 -7.12
N GLN A 857 91.45 -0.48 -6.48
CA GLN A 857 90.24 -1.25 -6.23
C GLN A 857 89.28 -0.51 -5.28
N LEU A 858 89.77 0.01 -4.15
CA LEU A 858 88.94 0.77 -3.21
C LEU A 858 88.32 2.03 -3.84
N LEU A 859 89.01 2.69 -4.77
CA LEU A 859 88.44 3.81 -5.54
C LEU A 859 87.35 3.34 -6.51
N HIS A 860 87.49 2.17 -7.12
CA HIS A 860 86.44 1.58 -7.94
C HIS A 860 85.22 1.21 -7.09
N ASP A 861 85.44 0.55 -5.95
CA ASP A 861 84.40 0.17 -4.99
C ASP A 861 83.64 1.41 -4.48
N GLN A 862 84.36 2.52 -4.20
CA GLN A 862 83.77 3.81 -3.84
C GLN A 862 82.87 4.38 -4.95
N VAL A 863 83.34 4.37 -6.21
CA VAL A 863 82.57 4.90 -7.35
C VAL A 863 81.33 4.03 -7.64
N THR A 864 81.45 2.70 -7.55
CA THR A 864 80.29 1.80 -7.69
C THR A 864 79.27 1.99 -6.57
N LEU A 865 79.73 2.20 -5.32
CA LEU A 865 78.84 2.47 -4.19
C LEU A 865 78.14 3.84 -4.32
N GLN A 866 78.83 4.85 -4.86
CA GLN A 866 78.22 6.15 -5.17
C GLN A 866 77.15 6.02 -6.27
N SER A 867 77.45 5.31 -7.36
CA SER A 867 76.47 5.04 -8.43
C SER A 867 75.24 4.28 -7.93
N LEU A 868 75.43 3.31 -7.02
CA LEU A 868 74.33 2.51 -6.46
C LEU A 868 73.49 3.34 -5.45
N HIS A 869 74.12 4.23 -4.69
CA HIS A 869 73.40 5.21 -3.87
C HIS A 869 72.57 6.19 -4.71
N GLU A 870 73.11 6.67 -5.84
CA GLU A 870 72.42 7.60 -6.74
C GLU A 870 71.24 6.90 -7.46
N GLN A 871 71.43 5.65 -7.91
CA GLN A 871 70.34 4.79 -8.41
C GLN A 871 69.23 4.61 -7.37
N LEU A 872 69.58 4.15 -6.16
CA LEU A 872 68.62 3.92 -5.09
C LEU A 872 67.88 5.20 -4.66
N ASN A 873 68.56 6.36 -4.68
CA ASN A 873 67.92 7.64 -4.39
C ASN A 873 66.92 8.04 -5.49
N ASN A 874 67.23 7.79 -6.76
CA ASN A 874 66.31 8.00 -7.87
C ASN A 874 65.11 7.03 -7.81
N GLU A 875 65.31 5.77 -7.40
CA GLU A 875 64.23 4.83 -7.14
C GLU A 875 63.30 5.30 -6.00
N TYR A 876 63.85 5.83 -4.91
CA TYR A 876 63.05 6.41 -3.83
C TYR A 876 62.24 7.65 -4.27
N GLU A 877 62.84 8.55 -5.06
CA GLU A 877 62.13 9.72 -5.61
C GLU A 877 61.02 9.31 -6.60
N ASN A 878 61.27 8.31 -7.45
CA ASN A 878 60.27 7.74 -8.36
C ASN A 878 59.11 7.10 -7.58
N LEU A 879 59.39 6.26 -6.59
CA LEU A 879 58.38 5.66 -5.70
C LEU A 879 57.59 6.72 -4.92
N LEU A 880 58.22 7.83 -4.55
CA LEU A 880 57.54 8.94 -3.88
C LEU A 880 56.60 9.70 -4.82
N GLN A 881 57.01 9.89 -6.09
CA GLN A 881 56.15 10.44 -7.14
C GLN A 881 54.98 9.51 -7.46
N GLU A 882 55.21 8.20 -7.64
CA GLU A 882 54.17 7.18 -7.82
C GLU A 882 53.19 7.15 -6.65
N ARG A 883 53.67 7.25 -5.40
CA ARG A 883 52.79 7.34 -4.23
C ARG A 883 51.89 8.57 -4.28
N GLU A 884 52.40 9.73 -4.70
CA GLU A 884 51.60 10.96 -4.79
C GLU A 884 50.65 10.97 -5.99
N THR A 885 50.99 10.35 -7.13
CA THR A 885 50.04 10.17 -8.26
C THR A 885 48.95 9.14 -7.92
N LEU A 886 49.29 7.99 -7.32
CA LEU A 886 48.30 7.04 -6.80
C LEU A 886 47.37 7.69 -5.76
N LYS A 887 47.89 8.60 -4.92
CA LYS A 887 47.14 9.39 -3.94
C LYS A 887 46.34 10.55 -4.56
N ALA A 888 46.65 10.99 -5.77
CA ALA A 888 45.75 11.82 -6.59
C ALA A 888 44.62 10.94 -7.15
N ASN A 889 44.96 9.87 -7.88
CA ASN A 889 44.01 8.93 -8.47
C ASN A 889 43.02 8.35 -7.43
N LEU A 890 43.46 8.08 -6.20
CA LEU A 890 42.61 7.59 -5.09
C LEU A 890 41.70 8.67 -4.50
N ARG A 891 42.06 9.96 -4.60
CA ARG A 891 41.13 11.06 -4.29
C ARG A 891 40.12 11.24 -5.41
N ASP A 892 40.56 11.19 -6.66
CA ASP A 892 39.71 11.44 -7.82
C ASP A 892 38.71 10.31 -8.04
N THR A 893 39.10 9.04 -7.85
CA THR A 893 38.17 7.89 -7.82
C THR A 893 37.21 7.96 -6.63
N LYS A 894 37.63 8.43 -5.45
CA LYS A 894 36.71 8.68 -4.32
C LYS A 894 35.72 9.82 -4.60
N ASN A 895 36.12 10.84 -5.35
CA ASN A 895 35.23 11.90 -5.79
C ASN A 895 34.23 11.39 -6.86
N HIS A 896 34.69 10.62 -7.84
CA HIS A 896 33.82 9.96 -8.83
C HIS A 896 32.85 8.97 -8.17
N PHE A 897 33.27 8.24 -7.13
CA PHE A 897 32.39 7.35 -6.38
C PHE A 897 31.30 8.12 -5.62
N ARG A 898 31.61 9.29 -5.03
CA ARG A 898 30.61 10.17 -4.42
C ARG A 898 29.61 10.67 -5.44
N THR A 899 30.08 11.24 -6.55
CA THR A 899 29.16 11.77 -7.57
C THR A 899 28.36 10.66 -8.26
N LEU A 900 28.91 9.45 -8.44
CA LEU A 900 28.14 8.28 -8.87
C LEU A 900 27.07 7.90 -7.85
N LYS A 901 27.39 7.87 -6.54
CA LYS A 901 26.43 7.58 -5.48
C LYS A 901 25.31 8.63 -5.41
N GLU A 902 25.66 9.91 -5.48
CA GLU A 902 24.71 11.03 -5.53
C GLU A 902 23.80 10.93 -6.78
N ASN A 903 24.36 10.59 -7.96
CA ASN A 903 23.55 10.33 -9.16
C ASN A 903 22.64 9.10 -9.01
N CYS A 904 23.10 8.03 -8.35
CA CYS A 904 22.25 6.86 -8.07
C CYS A 904 21.10 7.22 -7.12
N GLU A 905 21.36 7.98 -6.06
CA GLU A 905 20.33 8.44 -5.11
C GLU A 905 19.26 9.30 -5.83
N ILE A 906 19.68 10.21 -6.71
CA ILE A 906 18.78 11.02 -7.55
C ILE A 906 17.98 10.14 -8.54
N LEU A 907 18.59 9.09 -9.11
CA LEU A 907 17.91 8.18 -10.03
C LEU A 907 16.95 7.20 -9.32
N GLU A 908 17.23 6.85 -8.05
CA GLU A 908 16.30 6.12 -7.19
C GLU A 908 15.11 6.99 -6.78
N GLU A 909 15.34 8.26 -6.47
CA GLU A 909 14.28 9.23 -6.15
C GLU A 909 13.36 9.43 -7.35
N LYS A 910 13.91 9.69 -8.55
CA LYS A 910 13.13 9.77 -9.80
C LYS A 910 12.40 8.47 -10.16
N ASN A 911 12.95 7.30 -9.82
CA ASN A 911 12.21 6.04 -9.97
C ASN A 911 11.00 5.97 -9.02
N LYS A 912 11.14 6.41 -7.76
CA LYS A 912 10.03 6.47 -6.81
C LYS A 912 8.95 7.45 -7.28
N GLU A 913 9.34 8.59 -7.84
CA GLU A 913 8.43 9.54 -8.49
C GLU A 913 7.68 8.91 -9.67
N PHE A 914 8.38 8.29 -10.63
CA PHE A 914 7.73 7.65 -11.78
C PHE A 914 6.84 6.46 -11.39
N VAL A 915 7.19 5.70 -10.36
CA VAL A 915 6.31 4.64 -9.81
C VAL A 915 5.05 5.25 -9.20
N ALA A 916 5.16 6.35 -8.45
CA ALA A 916 4.00 7.06 -7.91
C ALA A 916 3.12 7.68 -9.02
N GLU A 917 3.70 8.24 -10.08
CA GLU A 917 2.96 8.68 -11.27
C GLU A 917 2.27 7.51 -12.01
N GLN A 918 2.91 6.34 -12.07
CA GLN A 918 2.33 5.14 -12.65
C GLN A 918 1.16 4.61 -11.80
N GLU A 919 1.31 4.54 -10.48
CA GLU A 919 0.26 4.09 -9.56
C GLU A 919 -0.94 5.05 -9.54
N THR A 920 -0.70 6.36 -9.49
CA THR A 920 -1.78 7.37 -9.58
C THR A 920 -2.47 7.31 -10.94
N SER A 921 -1.73 7.12 -12.03
CA SER A 921 -2.30 6.90 -13.37
C SER A 921 -3.17 5.64 -13.44
N VAL A 922 -2.72 4.52 -12.85
CA VAL A 922 -3.50 3.28 -12.74
C VAL A 922 -4.75 3.47 -11.89
N CYS A 923 -4.68 4.23 -10.79
CA CYS A 923 -5.83 4.60 -9.97
C CYS A 923 -6.81 5.51 -10.72
N ASN A 924 -6.33 6.46 -11.53
CA ASN A 924 -7.16 7.29 -12.40
C ASN A 924 -7.87 6.45 -13.48
N VAL A 925 -7.20 5.47 -14.10
CA VAL A 925 -7.83 4.54 -15.05
C VAL A 925 -8.88 3.66 -14.36
N LYS A 926 -8.62 3.16 -13.15
CA LYS A 926 -9.62 2.44 -12.33
C LYS A 926 -10.84 3.33 -12.03
N SER A 927 -10.61 4.57 -11.62
CA SER A 927 -11.67 5.56 -11.34
C SER A 927 -12.52 5.88 -12.57
N LEU A 928 -11.89 6.13 -13.73
CA LEU A 928 -12.59 6.37 -15.00
C LEU A 928 -13.42 5.16 -15.46
N ASN A 929 -12.93 3.93 -15.23
CA ASN A 929 -13.70 2.72 -15.51
C ASN A 929 -14.90 2.56 -14.55
N ASN A 930 -14.74 2.91 -13.27
CA ASN A 930 -15.84 2.94 -12.30
C ASN A 930 -16.90 3.97 -12.71
N LEU A 931 -16.52 5.22 -12.99
CA LEU A 931 -17.43 6.27 -13.48
C LEU A 931 -18.14 5.88 -14.78
N ARG A 932 -17.44 5.21 -15.72
CA ARG A 932 -18.07 4.68 -16.94
C ARG A 932 -19.10 3.59 -16.62
N GLY A 933 -18.80 2.72 -15.64
CA GLY A 933 -19.74 1.71 -15.14
C GLY A 933 -20.97 2.31 -14.47
N GLU A 934 -20.79 3.30 -13.61
CA GLU A 934 -21.87 4.04 -12.94
C GLU A 934 -22.73 4.83 -13.93
N HIS A 935 -22.12 5.52 -14.90
CA HIS A 935 -22.84 6.19 -15.98
C HIS A 935 -23.64 5.17 -16.84
N SER A 936 -23.14 3.95 -17.04
CA SER A 936 -23.92 2.89 -17.70
C SER A 936 -25.11 2.44 -16.86
N LYS A 937 -24.91 2.16 -15.56
CA LYS A 937 -26.00 1.80 -14.62
C LYS A 937 -27.07 2.90 -14.60
N LEU A 938 -26.67 4.15 -14.36
CA LEU A 938 -27.56 5.30 -14.32
C LEU A 938 -28.34 5.49 -15.64
N LYS A 939 -27.72 5.22 -16.79
CA LYS A 939 -28.38 5.24 -18.10
C LYS A 939 -29.44 4.14 -18.24
N ASP A 940 -29.19 2.96 -17.67
CA ASP A 940 -30.16 1.86 -17.62
C ASP A 940 -31.25 2.12 -16.56
N ASP A 941 -30.93 2.74 -15.44
CA ASP A 941 -31.92 3.21 -14.45
C ASP A 941 -32.81 4.31 -15.03
N PHE A 942 -32.27 5.25 -15.82
CA PHE A 942 -33.08 6.22 -16.57
C PHE A 942 -34.01 5.54 -17.58
N ARG A 943 -33.55 4.49 -18.29
CA ARG A 943 -34.41 3.68 -19.17
C ARG A 943 -35.51 2.97 -18.39
N ASN A 944 -35.17 2.34 -17.27
CA ASN A 944 -36.10 1.65 -16.38
C ASN A 944 -37.17 2.63 -15.86
N LEU A 945 -36.75 3.76 -15.29
CA LEU A 945 -37.63 4.82 -14.77
C LEU A 945 -38.51 5.44 -15.86
N TYR A 946 -37.99 5.62 -17.07
CA TYR A 946 -38.78 6.08 -18.21
C TYR A 946 -39.87 5.06 -18.58
N THR A 947 -39.54 3.76 -18.69
CA THR A 947 -40.55 2.72 -18.97
C THR A 947 -41.57 2.55 -17.83
N ALA A 948 -41.17 2.73 -16.57
CA ALA A 948 -42.07 2.74 -15.42
C ALA A 948 -43.01 3.96 -15.46
N THR A 949 -42.49 5.13 -15.86
CA THR A 949 -43.28 6.35 -16.05
C THR A 949 -44.30 6.19 -17.18
N GLU A 950 -43.94 5.59 -18.31
CA GLU A 950 -44.89 5.32 -19.41
C GLU A 950 -45.94 4.25 -19.04
N LYS A 951 -45.58 3.23 -18.26
CA LYS A 951 -46.55 2.30 -17.66
C LYS A 951 -47.52 3.03 -16.74
N LEU A 952 -47.03 3.84 -15.81
CA LEU A 952 -47.87 4.62 -14.89
C LEU A 952 -48.78 5.63 -15.63
N LYS A 953 -48.30 6.24 -16.73
CA LYS A 953 -49.12 7.07 -17.62
C LYS A 953 -50.19 6.27 -18.38
N ALA A 954 -49.97 4.98 -18.66
CA ALA A 954 -50.99 4.10 -19.23
C ALA A 954 -52.02 3.70 -18.17
N GLU A 955 -51.57 3.27 -17.00
CA GLU A 955 -52.42 2.92 -15.85
C GLU A 955 -53.29 4.11 -15.42
N TYR A 956 -52.73 5.32 -15.33
CA TYR A 956 -53.48 6.55 -15.04
C TYR A 956 -54.55 6.85 -16.11
N ARG A 957 -54.25 6.64 -17.40
CA ARG A 957 -55.26 6.80 -18.47
C ARG A 957 -56.39 5.78 -18.34
N ASN A 958 -56.05 4.51 -18.12
CA ASN A 958 -57.03 3.44 -17.89
C ASN A 958 -57.92 3.75 -16.68
N LEU A 959 -57.32 4.14 -15.55
CA LEU A 959 -58.05 4.52 -14.34
C LEU A 959 -58.92 5.78 -14.55
N GLN A 960 -58.48 6.73 -15.37
CA GLN A 960 -59.29 7.89 -15.75
C GLN A 960 -60.47 7.50 -16.66
N GLU A 961 -60.33 6.48 -17.50
CA GLU A 961 -61.45 5.90 -18.26
C GLU A 961 -62.42 5.12 -17.37
N ASP A 962 -61.92 4.32 -16.43
CA ASP A 962 -62.76 3.60 -15.48
C ASP A 962 -63.49 4.55 -14.50
N TYR A 963 -62.86 5.65 -14.07
CA TYR A 963 -63.55 6.73 -13.38
C TYR A 963 -64.67 7.35 -14.22
N LYS A 964 -64.46 7.56 -15.53
CA LYS A 964 -65.54 8.05 -16.44
C LYS A 964 -66.68 7.04 -16.55
N LYS A 965 -66.38 5.74 -16.67
CA LYS A 965 -67.39 4.65 -16.68
C LYS A 965 -68.20 4.64 -15.38
N ASN A 966 -67.51 4.56 -14.23
CA ASN A 966 -68.14 4.52 -12.91
C ASN A 966 -68.95 5.80 -12.60
N LYS A 967 -68.53 6.96 -13.11
CA LYS A 967 -69.31 8.22 -13.01
C LYS A 967 -70.59 8.18 -13.84
N LEU A 968 -70.56 7.60 -15.04
CA LEU A 968 -71.76 7.38 -15.85
C LEU A 968 -72.71 6.38 -15.19
N GLU A 969 -72.19 5.30 -14.59
CA GLU A 969 -73.02 4.35 -13.83
C GLU A 969 -73.60 4.97 -12.56
N THR A 970 -72.81 5.73 -11.80
CA THR A 970 -73.30 6.47 -10.62
C THR A 970 -74.41 7.45 -11.00
N ASN A 971 -74.27 8.18 -12.11
CA ASN A 971 -75.34 9.06 -12.62
C ASN A 971 -76.60 8.27 -13.00
N ARG A 972 -76.45 7.12 -13.67
CA ARG A 972 -77.56 6.23 -14.05
C ARG A 972 -78.27 5.63 -12.83
N LEU A 973 -77.53 5.25 -11.80
CA LEU A 973 -78.07 4.73 -10.54
C LEU A 973 -78.75 5.82 -9.70
N SER A 974 -78.19 7.03 -9.67
CA SER A 974 -78.79 8.20 -9.01
C SER A 974 -80.11 8.62 -9.67
N LEU A 975 -80.17 8.59 -11.01
CA LEU A 975 -81.41 8.83 -11.75
C LEU A 975 -82.46 7.75 -11.41
N LYS A 976 -82.07 6.46 -11.40
CA LYS A 976 -82.96 5.36 -11.00
C LYS A 976 -83.41 5.43 -9.53
N LEU A 977 -82.55 5.88 -8.62
CA LEU A 977 -82.91 6.14 -7.23
C LEU A 977 -83.98 7.24 -7.15
N THR A 978 -83.82 8.31 -7.95
CA THR A 978 -84.78 9.41 -8.04
C THR A 978 -86.13 8.95 -8.60
N GLU A 979 -86.13 8.10 -9.64
CA GLU A 979 -87.34 7.45 -10.17
C GLU A 979 -88.06 6.64 -9.08
N LEU A 980 -87.34 5.74 -8.40
CA LEU A 980 -87.89 4.90 -7.33
C LEU A 980 -88.38 5.71 -6.12
N GLN A 981 -87.71 6.80 -5.77
CA GLN A 981 -88.16 7.68 -4.69
C GLN A 981 -89.42 8.47 -5.08
N GLY A 982 -89.57 8.84 -6.35
CA GLY A 982 -90.83 9.35 -6.90
C GLY A 982 -91.97 8.32 -6.83
N GLU A 983 -91.70 7.06 -7.22
CA GLU A 983 -92.69 5.98 -7.09
C GLU A 983 -93.09 5.75 -5.63
N MET A 984 -92.13 5.76 -4.69
CA MET A 984 -92.38 5.62 -3.25
C MET A 984 -93.25 6.75 -2.71
N SER A 985 -92.95 8.01 -3.05
CA SER A 985 -93.77 9.16 -2.61
C SER A 985 -95.22 9.06 -3.09
N ILE A 986 -95.45 8.55 -4.31
CA ILE A 986 -96.80 8.25 -4.84
C ILE A 986 -97.48 7.10 -4.07
N LYS A 987 -96.73 6.14 -3.51
CA LYS A 987 -97.31 5.14 -2.59
C LYS A 987 -97.64 5.75 -1.23
N GLU A 988 -96.76 6.58 -0.68
CA GLU A 988 -96.94 7.26 0.61
C GLU A 988 -98.17 8.17 0.60
N GLU A 989 -98.35 9.01 -0.43
CA GLU A 989 -99.57 9.82 -0.62
C GLU A 989 -100.82 8.95 -0.67
N ARG A 990 -100.76 7.80 -1.37
CA ARG A 990 -101.87 6.85 -1.46
C ARG A 990 -102.17 6.17 -0.12
N CYS A 991 -101.16 5.85 0.69
CA CYS A 991 -101.34 5.36 2.06
C CYS A 991 -101.97 6.43 2.95
N SER A 992 -101.45 7.66 2.97
CA SER A 992 -102.02 8.78 3.73
C SER A 992 -103.48 9.08 3.35
N ASN A 993 -103.84 8.93 2.07
CA ASN A 993 -105.21 9.08 1.61
C ASN A 993 -106.13 7.95 2.14
N LEU A 994 -105.64 6.71 2.18
CA LEU A 994 -106.36 5.58 2.78
C LEU A 994 -106.51 5.74 4.30
N GLU A 995 -105.47 6.19 5.01
CA GLU A 995 -105.53 6.52 6.44
C GLU A 995 -106.55 7.63 6.73
N LEU A 996 -106.59 8.68 5.91
CA LEU A 996 -107.60 9.73 5.99
C LEU A 996 -109.03 9.19 5.77
N GLN A 997 -109.20 8.19 4.90
CA GLN A 997 -110.49 7.51 4.70
C GLN A 997 -110.86 6.63 5.90
N ILE A 998 -109.91 5.89 6.48
CA ILE A 998 -110.10 5.10 7.72
C ILE A 998 -110.47 6.01 8.89
N SER A 999 -109.79 7.15 9.05
CA SER A 999 -110.08 8.13 10.09
C SER A 999 -111.50 8.72 9.96
N LYS A 1000 -111.93 9.08 8.74
CA LYS A 1000 -113.31 9.49 8.46
C LYS A 1000 -114.34 8.39 8.75
N LEU A 1001 -113.98 7.12 8.53
CA LEU A 1001 -114.84 5.99 8.84
C LEU A 1001 -114.97 5.80 10.36
N ASN A 1002 -113.86 5.90 11.09
CA ASN A 1002 -113.83 5.79 12.56
C ASN A 1002 -114.65 6.91 13.23
N GLN A 1003 -114.50 8.17 12.80
CA GLN A 1003 -115.34 9.28 13.28
C GLN A 1003 -116.84 9.02 13.05
N ARG A 1004 -117.21 8.39 11.94
CA ARG A 1004 -118.60 7.99 11.66
C ARG A 1004 -119.07 6.87 12.59
N CYS A 1005 -118.21 5.91 12.92
CA CYS A 1005 -118.49 4.87 13.92
C CYS A 1005 -118.64 5.46 15.33
N GLU A 1006 -117.80 6.41 15.73
CA GLU A 1006 -117.89 7.10 17.03
C GLU A 1006 -119.20 7.90 17.16
N MET A 1007 -119.60 8.65 16.13
CA MET A 1007 -120.90 9.35 16.12
C MET A 1007 -122.09 8.37 16.25
N LEU A 1008 -122.01 7.20 15.61
CA LEU A 1008 -123.04 6.16 15.75
C LEU A 1008 -123.06 5.53 17.16
N LEU A 1009 -121.90 5.33 17.78
CA LEU A 1009 -121.79 4.87 19.18
C LEU A 1009 -122.36 5.90 20.17
N GLN A 1010 -122.06 7.20 19.97
CA GLN A 1010 -122.65 8.28 20.76
C GLN A 1010 -124.17 8.30 20.61
N MET A 1011 -124.69 8.24 19.38
CA MET A 1011 -126.14 8.20 19.13
C MET A 1011 -126.80 6.98 19.79
N ASN A 1012 -126.17 5.79 19.70
CA ASN A 1012 -126.69 4.56 20.29
C ASN A 1012 -126.71 4.62 21.83
N SER A 1013 -125.64 5.12 22.47
CA SER A 1013 -125.63 5.32 23.93
C SER A 1013 -126.65 6.36 24.42
N GLY A 1014 -126.93 7.40 23.62
CA GLY A 1014 -128.02 8.34 23.86
C GLY A 1014 -129.40 7.69 23.80
N LEU A 1015 -129.65 6.82 22.80
CA LEU A 1015 -130.87 6.03 22.72
C LEU A 1015 -131.01 5.07 23.92
N ASP A 1016 -129.91 4.47 24.38
CA ASP A 1016 -129.92 3.56 25.54
C ASP A 1016 -130.12 4.30 26.88
N ASN A 1017 -129.65 5.55 27.00
CA ASN A 1017 -129.98 6.43 28.11
C ASN A 1017 -131.49 6.76 28.14
N ASN A 1018 -132.07 7.09 26.99
CA ASN A 1018 -133.51 7.34 26.87
C ASN A 1018 -134.33 6.07 27.18
N ARG A 1019 -133.87 4.90 26.74
CA ARG A 1019 -134.50 3.60 27.06
C ARG A 1019 -134.49 3.30 28.56
N ARG A 1020 -133.39 3.57 29.25
CA ARG A 1020 -133.30 3.43 30.72
C ARG A 1020 -134.24 4.39 31.44
N SER A 1021 -134.20 5.68 31.10
CA SER A 1021 -135.11 6.69 31.69
C SER A 1021 -136.59 6.32 31.52
N LEU A 1022 -136.99 5.77 30.36
CA LEU A 1022 -138.36 5.31 30.14
C LEU A 1022 -138.72 4.10 31.03
N MET A 1023 -137.80 3.15 31.23
CA MET A 1023 -137.99 2.01 32.14
C MET A 1023 -138.09 2.44 33.61
N ASP A 1024 -137.36 3.48 34.03
CA ASP A 1024 -137.48 4.05 35.37
C ASP A 1024 -138.87 4.66 35.59
N HIS A 1025 -139.40 5.41 34.62
CA HIS A 1025 -140.77 5.95 34.66
C HIS A 1025 -141.84 4.84 34.72
N VAL A 1026 -141.69 3.77 33.95
CA VAL A 1026 -142.60 2.59 34.01
C VAL A 1026 -142.52 1.92 35.39
N SER A 1027 -141.34 1.84 35.99
CA SER A 1027 -141.14 1.24 37.32
C SER A 1027 -141.79 2.07 38.43
N VAL A 1028 -141.71 3.41 38.35
CA VAL A 1028 -142.43 4.32 39.26
C VAL A 1028 -143.95 4.14 39.14
N LEU A 1029 -144.47 3.99 37.91
CA LEU A 1029 -145.90 3.79 37.69
C LEU A 1029 -146.41 2.44 38.24
N LEU A 1030 -145.58 1.39 38.17
CA LEU A 1030 -145.87 0.07 38.75
C LEU A 1030 -145.92 0.12 40.28
N ASN A 1031 -144.99 0.83 40.93
CA ASN A 1031 -145.00 1.02 42.37
C ASN A 1031 -146.28 1.76 42.83
N GLN A 1032 -146.64 2.85 42.15
CA GLN A 1032 -147.88 3.60 42.44
C GLN A 1032 -149.15 2.72 42.33
N TYR A 1033 -149.18 1.78 41.38
CA TYR A 1033 -150.27 0.79 41.28
C TYR A 1033 -150.26 -0.22 42.44
N HIS A 1034 -149.10 -0.59 42.97
CA HIS A 1034 -148.95 -1.55 44.06
C HIS A 1034 -149.31 -0.94 45.43
N ASP A 1035 -148.91 0.32 45.67
CA ASP A 1035 -149.26 1.06 46.87
C ASP A 1035 -150.79 1.26 46.96
N LEU A 1036 -151.42 1.66 45.86
CA LEU A 1036 -152.88 1.87 45.79
C LEU A 1036 -153.67 0.57 46.00
N LEU A 1037 -153.16 -0.56 45.49
CA LEU A 1037 -153.73 -1.89 45.72
C LEU A 1037 -153.60 -2.31 47.19
N SER A 1038 -152.49 -1.95 47.84
CA SER A 1038 -152.24 -2.29 49.24
C SER A 1038 -153.20 -1.56 50.19
N HIS A 1039 -153.37 -0.24 50.04
CA HIS A 1039 -154.37 0.51 50.81
C HIS A 1039 -155.80 -0.02 50.60
N SER A 1040 -156.16 -0.44 49.38
CA SER A 1040 -157.48 -1.03 49.10
C SER A 1040 -157.72 -2.37 49.82
N LEU A 1041 -156.65 -3.09 50.18
CA LEU A 1041 -156.73 -4.29 51.01
C LEU A 1041 -156.79 -3.95 52.51
N GLU A 1042 -155.98 -2.98 52.96
CA GLU A 1042 -155.96 -2.51 54.35
C GLU A 1042 -157.32 -1.95 54.80
N ASP A 1043 -157.96 -1.09 53.99
CA ASP A 1043 -159.32 -0.58 54.23
C ASP A 1043 -160.33 -1.74 54.40
N LYS A 1044 -160.21 -2.79 53.57
CA LYS A 1044 -161.11 -3.94 53.58
C LYS A 1044 -160.94 -4.79 54.83
N GLU A 1045 -159.72 -4.95 55.34
CA GLU A 1045 -159.49 -5.58 56.65
C GLU A 1045 -160.07 -4.73 57.79
N HIS A 1046 -159.92 -3.40 57.73
CA HIS A 1046 -160.52 -2.47 58.69
C HIS A 1046 -162.05 -2.61 58.77
N TYR A 1047 -162.77 -2.64 57.63
CA TYR A 1047 -164.22 -2.83 57.62
C TYR A 1047 -164.66 -4.17 58.24
N HIS A 1048 -163.96 -5.28 57.98
CA HIS A 1048 -164.28 -6.56 58.61
C HIS A 1048 -163.95 -6.60 60.12
N MET A 1049 -162.90 -5.88 60.54
CA MET A 1049 -162.55 -5.74 61.96
C MET A 1049 -163.66 -5.02 62.74
N GLU A 1050 -164.24 -3.98 62.14
CA GLU A 1050 -165.33 -3.19 62.71
C GLU A 1050 -166.69 -3.94 62.70
N GLU A 1051 -167.02 -4.60 61.58
CA GLU A 1051 -168.24 -5.42 61.46
C GLU A 1051 -168.30 -6.51 62.55
N LYS A 1052 -167.16 -7.16 62.82
CA LYS A 1052 -166.99 -8.14 63.89
C LYS A 1052 -167.24 -7.54 65.28
N LEU A 1053 -166.77 -6.32 65.52
CA LEU A 1053 -166.94 -5.62 66.80
C LEU A 1053 -168.42 -5.35 67.10
N TYR A 1054 -169.18 -4.87 66.11
CA TYR A 1054 -170.63 -4.67 66.24
C TYR A 1054 -171.38 -5.99 66.46
N ARG A 1055 -170.99 -7.05 65.74
CA ARG A 1055 -171.58 -8.39 65.88
C ARG A 1055 -171.43 -8.93 67.31
N ASP A 1056 -170.29 -8.71 67.95
CA ASP A 1056 -170.04 -9.09 69.35
C ASP A 1056 -170.81 -8.22 70.36
N GLN A 1057 -171.03 -6.93 70.08
CA GLN A 1057 -171.88 -6.05 70.91
C GLN A 1057 -173.36 -6.49 70.88
N VAL A 1058 -173.91 -6.80 69.70
CA VAL A 1058 -175.29 -7.32 69.56
C VAL A 1058 -175.44 -8.64 70.31
N ASN A 1059 -174.48 -9.56 70.17
CA ASN A 1059 -174.44 -10.81 70.94
C ASN A 1059 -174.40 -10.59 72.47
N HIS A 1060 -173.83 -9.47 72.95
CA HIS A 1060 -173.85 -9.13 74.37
C HIS A 1060 -175.24 -8.68 74.83
N LEU A 1061 -175.90 -7.80 74.06
CA LEU A 1061 -177.24 -7.29 74.37
C LEU A 1061 -178.30 -8.40 74.36
N SER A 1062 -178.27 -9.31 73.37
CA SER A 1062 -179.18 -10.47 73.32
C SER A 1062 -179.06 -11.35 74.57
N ARG A 1063 -177.84 -11.58 75.07
CA ARG A 1063 -177.57 -12.35 76.32
C ARG A 1063 -177.94 -11.59 77.61
N GLN A 1064 -178.20 -10.28 77.54
CA GLN A 1064 -178.79 -9.53 78.65
C GLN A 1064 -180.33 -9.60 78.61
N LYS A 1065 -180.93 -9.50 77.42
CA LYS A 1065 -182.37 -9.67 77.19
C LYS A 1065 -182.84 -11.05 77.63
N GLU A 1066 -182.16 -12.11 77.19
CA GLU A 1066 -182.42 -13.52 77.54
C GLU A 1066 -182.54 -13.71 79.07
N LYS A 1067 -181.61 -13.16 79.86
CA LYS A 1067 -181.59 -13.26 81.32
C LYS A 1067 -182.65 -12.43 82.05
N LEU A 1068 -183.28 -11.47 81.37
CA LEU A 1068 -184.44 -10.74 81.88
C LEU A 1068 -185.72 -11.51 81.56
N GLU A 1069 -185.81 -12.13 80.38
CA GLU A 1069 -186.93 -12.98 79.98
C GLU A 1069 -186.99 -14.26 80.84
N GLU A 1070 -185.85 -14.89 81.15
CA GLU A 1070 -185.75 -15.99 82.13
C GLU A 1070 -186.36 -15.59 83.50
N LYS A 1071 -185.93 -14.45 84.06
CA LYS A 1071 -186.42 -13.94 85.35
C LYS A 1071 -187.92 -13.67 85.39
N ILE A 1072 -188.52 -13.27 84.26
CA ILE A 1072 -189.96 -13.01 84.17
C ILE A 1072 -190.75 -14.32 84.07
N MET A 1073 -190.24 -15.31 83.31
CA MET A 1073 -190.91 -16.61 83.18
C MET A 1073 -190.81 -17.48 84.45
N GLU A 1074 -189.73 -17.37 85.23
CA GLU A 1074 -189.49 -18.25 86.38
C GLU A 1074 -190.51 -18.05 87.54
N TYR A 1075 -191.05 -16.84 87.70
CA TYR A 1075 -192.11 -16.57 88.70
C TYR A 1075 -193.48 -17.20 88.33
N TYR A 1076 -193.74 -17.44 87.03
CA TYR A 1076 -195.04 -17.89 86.53
C TYR A 1076 -195.29 -19.41 86.56
N ARG A 1077 -194.33 -20.24 86.99
CA ARG A 1077 -194.53 -21.69 87.21
C ARG A 1077 -194.43 -22.14 88.66
N ASN A 1078 -193.56 -21.50 89.45
CA ASN A 1078 -193.50 -21.65 90.91
C ASN A 1078 -193.44 -23.10 91.46
N LYS A 1079 -192.90 -24.06 90.69
CA LYS A 1079 -192.67 -25.49 91.06
C LYS A 1079 -191.77 -26.21 90.03
N GLN A 1080 -190.75 -26.91 90.52
CA GLN A 1080 -190.06 -28.13 89.99
C GLN A 1080 -189.51 -28.13 88.52
N SER A 1081 -188.27 -28.57 88.21
CA SER A 1081 -187.13 -29.00 89.05
C SER A 1081 -185.80 -29.18 88.27
N CYS A 1082 -184.72 -28.53 88.74
CA CYS A 1082 -183.27 -28.90 88.76
C CYS A 1082 -182.46 -29.51 87.57
N SER A 1083 -181.14 -29.13 87.55
CA SER A 1083 -179.93 -29.96 87.20
C SER A 1083 -179.29 -29.82 85.79
N THR A 1084 -177.96 -29.72 85.54
CA THR A 1084 -176.75 -29.33 86.35
C THR A 1084 -175.53 -28.82 85.52
N LYS A 1085 -174.76 -27.91 86.14
CA LYS A 1085 -173.46 -27.24 85.85
C LYS A 1085 -172.22 -28.07 85.41
N LYS A 1086 -171.26 -27.38 84.73
CA LYS A 1086 -169.77 -27.24 84.94
C LYS A 1086 -169.08 -26.70 83.65
N LYS A 1087 -167.90 -26.04 83.55
CA LYS A 1087 -166.92 -25.35 84.46
C LYS A 1087 -166.27 -24.14 83.68
N ARG A 1088 -165.02 -23.69 83.95
CA ARG A 1088 -164.32 -22.51 83.34
C ARG A 1088 -162.78 -22.47 83.62
N PHE A 1089 -162.07 -21.49 83.03
CA PHE A 1089 -160.66 -21.00 83.24
C PHE A 1089 -159.52 -21.78 82.54
N GLY A 1090 -158.35 -21.23 82.17
CA GLY A 1090 -157.70 -19.88 82.20
C GLY A 1090 -156.45 -19.87 81.26
N ALA A 1091 -155.46 -18.95 81.18
CA ALA A 1091 -155.11 -17.64 81.80
C ALA A 1091 -154.06 -16.89 80.89
N SER A 1092 -153.21 -15.95 81.37
CA SER A 1092 -152.20 -15.17 80.57
C SER A 1092 -150.88 -14.87 81.30
N LEU A 1093 -149.72 -14.68 80.58
CA LEU A 1093 -148.56 -13.80 80.94
C LEU A 1093 -147.33 -13.80 79.94
N VAL A 1094 -146.82 -12.61 79.57
CA VAL A 1094 -145.38 -12.13 79.49
C VAL A 1094 -144.25 -12.93 78.77
N LYS A 1095 -143.51 -12.33 77.79
CA LYS A 1095 -142.09 -11.76 77.87
C LYS A 1095 -141.40 -11.45 76.50
N ARG A 1096 -140.51 -10.42 76.46
CA ARG A 1096 -139.36 -10.14 75.51
C ARG A 1096 -139.71 -9.71 74.05
N VAL A 1097 -139.68 -8.42 73.66
CA VAL A 1097 -138.51 -7.56 73.23
C VAL A 1097 -137.89 -8.04 71.89
N ARG A 1098 -138.32 -7.50 70.73
CA ARG A 1098 -137.89 -6.26 69.99
C ARG A 1098 -136.55 -6.38 69.22
N LYS A 1099 -136.61 -6.18 67.90
CA LYS A 1099 -135.51 -6.01 66.92
C LYS A 1099 -136.13 -5.40 65.63
N ALA A 1100 -135.67 -4.29 65.05
CA ALA A 1100 -134.75 -3.26 65.50
C ALA A 1100 -135.22 -1.87 64.98
N GLY A 1101 -134.92 -0.79 65.71
CA GLY A 1101 -135.01 0.59 65.20
C GLY A 1101 -133.60 1.10 64.85
N SER A 1102 -133.31 2.39 64.68
CA SER A 1102 -134.04 3.65 64.43
C SER A 1102 -133.06 4.80 64.78
N ASP A 1103 -133.31 6.01 64.30
CA ASP A 1103 -132.86 7.30 64.88
C ASP A 1103 -131.38 7.82 64.75
N LEU A 1104 -131.30 9.06 64.26
CA LEU A 1104 -130.47 10.21 64.72
C LEU A 1104 -128.91 10.24 64.61
N LEU A 1105 -128.44 11.03 63.62
CA LEU A 1105 -127.55 12.22 63.72
C LEU A 1105 -126.33 12.29 64.69
N ASN A 1106 -125.14 12.40 64.06
CA ASN A 1106 -124.08 13.42 64.27
C ASN A 1106 -122.96 13.21 65.34
N LYS A 1107 -121.77 13.79 65.06
CA LYS A 1107 -120.44 13.71 65.73
C LYS A 1107 -119.71 12.36 65.58
N ASN A 1108 -118.39 12.26 65.32
CA ASN A 1108 -117.31 13.21 64.95
C ASN A 1108 -116.39 12.49 63.92
N ARG A 1109 -115.94 13.13 62.83
CA ARG A 1109 -114.60 13.79 62.68
C ARG A 1109 -113.43 13.06 63.40
N GLN A 1110 -112.46 12.44 62.71
CA GLN A 1110 -111.42 13.01 61.81
C GLN A 1110 -110.17 13.49 62.57
N SER A 1111 -108.96 13.01 62.21
CA SER A 1111 -107.74 13.85 62.07
C SER A 1111 -106.51 13.11 61.50
N TRP A 1112 -106.17 13.37 60.21
CA TRP A 1112 -104.80 13.32 59.62
C TRP A 1112 -104.11 11.92 59.55
N ALA A 1113 -103.04 11.65 58.78
CA ALA A 1113 -102.22 12.48 57.88
C ALA A 1113 -101.71 11.70 56.63
N ASP A 1114 -101.26 12.45 55.62
CA ASP A 1114 -100.09 12.25 54.73
C ASP A 1114 -99.79 10.93 53.95
N GLU A 1115 -99.96 11.05 52.63
CA GLU A 1115 -98.89 11.07 51.60
C GLU A 1115 -98.06 9.81 51.19
N SER A 1116 -97.39 9.97 50.03
CA SER A 1116 -96.20 9.24 49.52
C SER A 1116 -96.32 7.87 48.80
N LYS A 1117 -96.47 7.98 47.46
CA LYS A 1117 -95.69 7.32 46.38
C LYS A 1117 -95.53 5.79 46.24
N GLN A 1118 -96.03 5.31 45.08
CA GLN A 1118 -95.35 4.53 44.02
C GLN A 1118 -94.55 3.24 44.32
N SER A 1119 -95.04 2.12 43.77
CA SER A 1119 -94.31 0.95 43.22
C SER A 1119 -95.36 -0.08 42.73
N ASP A 1120 -95.11 -1.01 41.81
CA ASP A 1120 -94.11 -1.10 40.73
C ASP A 1120 -94.74 -1.94 39.58
N GLY A 1121 -94.12 -2.03 38.39
CA GLY A 1121 -94.70 -2.76 37.25
C GLY A 1121 -93.67 -3.41 36.33
N LYS A 1122 -93.64 -4.76 36.30
CA LYS A 1122 -92.89 -5.56 35.32
C LYS A 1122 -93.73 -6.71 34.78
N LEU A 1123 -93.50 -7.03 33.51
CA LEU A 1123 -94.11 -8.12 32.74
C LEU A 1123 -92.99 -9.09 32.31
N TYR A 1124 -93.29 -10.39 32.20
CA TYR A 1124 -92.36 -11.39 31.66
C TYR A 1124 -93.09 -12.41 30.77
N GLU A 1125 -92.53 -12.59 29.57
CA GLU A 1125 -92.47 -13.78 28.68
C GLU A 1125 -93.66 -14.77 28.53
N SER A 1126 -94.08 -14.91 27.25
CA SER A 1126 -94.16 -16.17 26.47
C SER A 1126 -95.14 -17.30 26.90
N GLU A 1127 -95.68 -18.17 26.03
CA GLU A 1127 -95.32 -18.66 24.68
C GLU A 1127 -96.55 -19.00 23.79
N SER A 1128 -96.31 -19.32 22.51
CA SER A 1128 -97.08 -20.27 21.66
C SER A 1128 -98.47 -19.87 21.11
N GLY A 1129 -98.85 -20.19 19.87
CA GLY A 1129 -98.09 -20.82 18.77
C GLY A 1129 -98.95 -21.28 17.56
N GLY A 1130 -98.30 -21.50 16.41
CA GLY A 1130 -98.89 -22.00 15.14
C GLY A 1130 -99.61 -20.93 14.29
N ASN A 1131 -99.60 -20.95 12.95
CA ASN A 1131 -98.97 -21.84 11.93
C ASN A 1131 -98.79 -20.99 10.62
N ASP A 1132 -98.29 -21.43 9.45
CA ASP A 1132 -98.05 -22.74 8.84
C ASP A 1132 -96.98 -22.66 7.70
N SER A 1133 -96.61 -23.78 7.07
CA SER A 1133 -95.78 -23.95 5.84
C SER A 1133 -94.30 -23.43 5.88
N ASP A 1134 -93.25 -24.27 5.78
CA ASP A 1134 -92.72 -25.10 4.66
C ASP A 1134 -91.85 -24.30 3.66
N VAL A 1135 -90.67 -24.73 3.16
CA VAL A 1135 -90.11 -26.09 2.85
C VAL A 1135 -88.58 -26.19 3.13
N SER A 1136 -88.04 -27.43 3.24
CA SER A 1136 -86.65 -27.96 3.03
C SER A 1136 -85.62 -27.10 2.24
N GLY A 1137 -84.28 -27.25 2.31
CA GLY A 1137 -83.41 -28.43 2.50
C GLY A 1137 -82.79 -28.89 1.14
N GLU A 1138 -81.58 -29.46 0.98
CA GLU A 1138 -80.50 -29.92 1.88
C GLU A 1138 -79.18 -30.14 1.05
N ASP A 1139 -78.04 -30.54 1.67
CA ASP A 1139 -76.78 -31.03 1.03
C ASP A 1139 -75.95 -30.02 0.16
N ARG A 1140 -74.83 -30.38 -0.52
CA ARG A 1140 -73.47 -30.79 -0.06
C ARG A 1140 -72.50 -31.01 -1.27
N ARG A 1141 -71.17 -31.01 -1.02
CA ARG A 1141 -70.08 -31.71 -1.80
C ARG A 1141 -69.82 -31.18 -3.23
N VAL A 1142 -68.66 -31.43 -3.90
CA VAL A 1142 -67.37 -32.14 -3.63
C VAL A 1142 -66.26 -31.37 -4.43
N ALA A 1143 -64.94 -31.43 -4.22
CA ALA A 1143 -64.01 -32.31 -3.49
C ALA A 1143 -63.17 -31.50 -2.44
N THR A 1144 -62.43 -32.01 -1.44
CA THR A 1144 -61.63 -33.26 -1.26
C THR A 1144 -60.33 -33.19 -2.10
N GLU A 1145 -59.10 -33.38 -1.59
CA GLU A 1145 -58.62 -34.40 -0.62
C GLU A 1145 -57.83 -33.85 0.61
N THR A 1146 -57.24 -34.78 1.39
CA THR A 1146 -56.50 -34.66 2.68
C THR A 1146 -55.23 -35.56 2.60
N PRO A 1147 -54.44 -35.91 3.65
CA PRO A 1147 -54.38 -35.55 5.09
C PRO A 1147 -52.91 -35.26 5.59
N VAL A 1148 -52.54 -35.76 6.79
CA VAL A 1148 -51.23 -35.75 7.52
C VAL A 1148 -51.05 -34.51 8.43
N LEU A 1149 -50.93 -34.57 9.77
CA LEU A 1149 -50.29 -35.44 10.79
C LEU A 1149 -48.86 -35.01 11.21
N ASP A 1150 -48.58 -35.24 12.50
CA ASP A 1150 -47.36 -35.02 13.29
C ASP A 1150 -46.85 -33.56 13.39
N ASN A 1151 -46.51 -32.95 14.54
CA ASN A 1151 -46.16 -33.40 15.90
C ASN A 1151 -44.78 -34.06 16.06
N ASP A 1152 -43.70 -33.26 16.17
CA ASP A 1152 -42.83 -33.27 17.37
C ASP A 1152 -41.76 -32.15 17.44
N TYR A 1153 -41.14 -32.03 18.63
CA TYR A 1153 -39.97 -31.26 19.12
C TYR A 1153 -39.07 -30.51 18.10
N SER A 1154 -38.53 -29.31 18.41
CA SER A 1154 -37.73 -29.02 19.62
C SER A 1154 -37.60 -27.51 19.99
N LEU A 1155 -36.99 -27.24 21.15
CA LEU A 1155 -36.71 -25.93 21.77
C LEU A 1155 -35.48 -25.22 21.14
N GLY A 1156 -35.25 -23.91 21.28
CA GLY A 1156 -36.03 -22.83 21.88
C GLY A 1156 -35.17 -21.60 22.31
N THR A 1157 -35.78 -20.41 22.47
CA THR A 1157 -35.14 -19.11 22.84
C THR A 1157 -34.10 -18.54 21.83
N PRO A 1158 -33.71 -17.24 21.86
CA PRO A 1158 -33.93 -16.17 22.86
C PRO A 1158 -34.93 -15.08 22.46
N GLY A 1159 -35.26 -14.18 23.39
CA GLY A 1159 -36.18 -13.05 23.17
C GLY A 1159 -35.49 -11.75 22.72
N THR A 1160 -36.25 -10.89 22.01
CA THR A 1160 -35.76 -9.60 21.51
C THR A 1160 -36.80 -8.48 21.72
N ARG A 1161 -36.30 -7.32 22.15
CA ARG A 1161 -36.86 -5.94 22.15
C ARG A 1161 -38.35 -5.74 21.80
N ARG A 1162 -39.07 -5.05 22.71
CA ARG A 1162 -40.15 -4.12 22.32
C ARG A 1162 -39.58 -3.03 21.40
N THR A 1163 -40.27 -2.77 20.29
CA THR A 1163 -40.10 -1.55 19.49
C THR A 1163 -41.40 -0.77 19.53
N VAL A 1164 -41.36 0.51 19.88
CA VAL A 1164 -42.53 1.40 19.82
C VAL A 1164 -42.53 2.10 18.46
N TYR A 1165 -43.66 2.05 17.75
CA TYR A 1165 -43.82 2.78 16.50
C TYR A 1165 -44.14 4.25 16.79
N TYR A 1166 -43.45 5.15 16.10
CA TYR A 1166 -43.91 6.53 15.92
C TYR A 1166 -44.96 6.57 14.81
N THR A 1167 -46.00 7.36 15.01
CA THR A 1167 -47.03 7.69 14.01
C THR A 1167 -47.37 9.16 14.15
N ASP A 1168 -46.93 9.98 13.20
CA ASP A 1168 -47.41 11.36 13.03
C ASP A 1168 -48.58 11.38 12.04
N ASP A 1169 -49.62 12.14 12.37
CA ASP A 1169 -50.87 12.21 11.60
C ASP A 1169 -50.82 13.19 10.42
N SER A 1170 -51.74 12.98 9.47
CA SER A 1170 -51.90 13.81 8.26
C SER A 1170 -53.24 14.59 8.25
N PRO A 1171 -53.37 15.67 7.46
CA PRO A 1171 -54.35 16.74 7.73
C PRO A 1171 -55.78 16.52 7.18
N SER A 1172 -56.71 17.41 7.57
CA SER A 1172 -58.13 17.42 7.16
C SER A 1172 -58.57 18.76 6.50
N PRO A 1173 -59.54 18.80 5.56
CA PRO A 1173 -59.85 20.02 4.78
C PRO A 1173 -61.31 20.56 4.75
N ALA A 1174 -61.41 21.85 4.39
CA ALA A 1174 -62.47 22.52 3.58
C ALA A 1174 -63.85 22.94 4.17
N THR A 1175 -64.51 23.90 3.47
CA THR A 1175 -65.79 24.63 3.76
C THR A 1175 -65.56 26.00 4.45
N SER A 1176 -66.16 27.17 4.11
CA SER A 1176 -67.25 27.57 3.17
C SER A 1176 -66.99 28.91 2.40
N LEU A 1177 -68.01 29.76 2.20
CA LEU A 1177 -68.16 30.96 1.33
C LEU A 1177 -69.45 31.75 1.76
N PRO A 1178 -69.88 32.92 1.19
CA PRO A 1178 -69.24 34.05 0.46
C PRO A 1178 -69.66 35.42 1.12
N PRO A 1179 -69.82 36.61 0.46
CA PRO A 1179 -69.39 37.19 -0.83
C PRO A 1179 -68.55 38.51 -0.63
N GLU A 1180 -68.22 39.42 -1.56
CA GLU A 1180 -68.69 39.84 -2.90
C GLU A 1180 -67.56 40.28 -3.87
N GLN A 1181 -67.85 40.30 -5.19
CA GLN A 1181 -67.45 41.27 -6.27
C GLN A 1181 -66.00 41.86 -6.29
N LYS A 1182 -65.28 41.98 -7.43
CA LYS A 1182 -65.68 42.03 -8.87
C LYS A 1182 -64.45 41.92 -9.81
N THR A 1183 -64.66 41.45 -11.06
CA THR A 1183 -64.05 41.86 -12.37
C THR A 1183 -62.65 42.53 -12.43
N ASP A 1184 -61.74 42.23 -13.37
CA ASP A 1184 -61.91 41.53 -14.66
C ASP A 1184 -60.61 41.06 -15.37
N THR A 1185 -60.78 40.18 -16.37
CA THR A 1185 -59.93 39.89 -17.57
C THR A 1185 -58.40 39.63 -17.50
N LEU A 1186 -58.04 38.38 -17.81
CA LEU A 1186 -56.89 37.89 -18.62
C LEU A 1186 -56.79 38.57 -20.02
N PRO A 1187 -55.72 38.43 -20.86
CA PRO A 1187 -54.85 37.23 -21.00
C PRO A 1187 -53.36 37.38 -21.41
N GLN A 1188 -52.66 36.22 -21.39
CA GLN A 1188 -51.62 35.73 -22.33
C GLN A 1188 -50.31 36.54 -22.61
N SER A 1189 -49.19 36.01 -22.09
CA SER A 1189 -48.06 35.34 -22.80
C SER A 1189 -47.94 35.43 -24.35
N PRO A 1190 -46.75 35.20 -24.99
CA PRO A 1190 -45.42 34.81 -24.46
C PRO A 1190 -44.22 35.56 -25.14
N VAL A 1191 -43.03 34.92 -25.16
CA VAL A 1191 -41.85 35.09 -26.04
C VAL A 1191 -40.70 35.97 -25.52
N ASP A 1192 -39.66 35.25 -25.08
CA ASP A 1192 -38.23 35.32 -25.42
C ASP A 1192 -37.53 36.62 -25.89
N ASP A 1193 -36.29 36.69 -25.40
CA ASP A 1193 -35.04 37.03 -26.12
C ASP A 1193 -34.42 38.44 -26.01
N ALA A 1194 -33.09 38.43 -26.14
CA ALA A 1194 -32.15 39.51 -26.43
C ALA A 1194 -31.99 40.70 -25.45
N GLN A 1195 -30.76 40.82 -24.90
CA GLN A 1195 -29.80 41.94 -25.09
C GLN A 1195 -30.28 43.41 -24.99
N SER A 1196 -29.49 44.40 -24.55
CA SER A 1196 -28.16 44.48 -23.91
C SER A 1196 -27.82 45.97 -23.72
N GLY A 1197 -27.60 46.42 -22.49
CA GLY A 1197 -27.15 47.80 -22.19
C GLY A 1197 -28.18 48.91 -22.47
N ARG A 1198 -27.83 50.19 -22.27
CA ARG A 1198 -26.59 50.72 -21.66
C ARG A 1198 -26.82 52.15 -21.14
N GLN A 1199 -25.97 52.55 -20.18
CA GLN A 1199 -25.52 53.93 -19.90
C GLN A 1199 -26.45 54.95 -19.22
N ASN A 1200 -25.73 55.92 -18.65
CA ASN A 1200 -26.09 57.25 -18.17
C ASN A 1200 -26.81 57.41 -16.82
N GLN A 1201 -25.99 57.95 -15.91
CA GLN A 1201 -26.34 58.83 -14.81
C GLN A 1201 -27.41 59.86 -15.19
N ASP A 1202 -28.23 60.24 -14.22
CA ASP A 1202 -28.46 61.66 -13.94
C ASP A 1202 -28.69 61.87 -12.42
N GLN A 1203 -28.45 63.08 -11.91
CA GLN A 1203 -28.56 63.41 -10.48
C GLN A 1203 -29.64 64.48 -10.22
N ALA A 1204 -30.56 64.22 -9.28
CA ALA A 1204 -31.38 65.29 -8.70
C ALA A 1204 -31.93 64.98 -7.28
N ALA A 1205 -32.21 66.06 -6.54
CA ALA A 1205 -33.17 66.16 -5.43
C ALA A 1205 -32.91 65.41 -4.09
N ARG A 1206 -32.00 65.97 -3.29
CA ARG A 1206 -32.20 66.41 -1.89
C ARG A 1206 -33.31 65.75 -1.03
N SER A 1207 -32.95 65.28 0.16
CA SER A 1207 -33.33 65.92 1.45
C SER A 1207 -32.46 65.39 2.61
N VAL A 1208 -32.49 66.03 3.79
CA VAL A 1208 -31.46 65.91 4.84
C VAL A 1208 -32.08 65.59 6.21
N LEU A 1209 -31.29 64.95 7.10
CA LEU A 1209 -31.55 64.66 8.52
C LEU A 1209 -31.75 65.94 9.38
N ILE A 1210 -31.77 65.76 10.72
CA ILE A 1210 -31.36 66.68 11.83
C ILE A 1210 -32.53 67.04 12.79
N TYR A 1211 -32.46 66.92 14.13
CA TYR A 1211 -31.45 66.40 15.10
C TYR A 1211 -32.10 66.12 16.48
N ASN A 1212 -31.34 65.58 17.45
CA ASN A 1212 -31.11 66.19 18.79
C ASN A 1212 -30.19 65.31 19.69
N LYS A 1213 -29.33 65.80 20.62
CA LYS A 1213 -28.62 67.10 20.82
C LYS A 1213 -27.66 67.02 22.05
N VAL A 1214 -26.77 68.02 22.24
CA VAL A 1214 -26.01 68.39 23.50
C VAL A 1214 -24.83 67.46 23.86
N SER A 1215 -23.59 67.86 24.24
CA SER A 1215 -22.80 69.13 24.27
C SER A 1215 -21.29 68.74 24.24
N ALA A 1216 -20.26 69.51 23.84
CA ALA A 1216 -19.86 70.94 24.04
C ALA A 1216 -19.33 71.26 25.47
N VAL A 1217 -18.37 72.17 25.74
CA VAL A 1217 -17.57 73.14 24.93
C VAL A 1217 -16.19 73.40 25.60
N ILE A 1218 -15.12 73.75 24.87
CA ILE A 1218 -13.89 74.42 25.38
C ILE A 1218 -13.02 75.02 24.23
N ASN A 1219 -12.01 75.85 24.53
CA ASN A 1219 -11.28 76.76 23.61
C ASN A 1219 -9.72 76.71 23.72
N GLU A 1220 -9.04 77.33 22.72
CA GLU A 1220 -7.77 78.13 22.83
C GLU A 1220 -6.42 77.40 23.17
N THR A 1221 -5.20 77.91 22.88
CA THR A 1221 -4.71 79.21 22.35
C THR A 1221 -3.35 79.11 21.58
N GLN A 1222 -3.18 79.93 20.52
CA GLN A 1222 -2.02 80.75 20.09
C GLN A 1222 -0.49 80.41 20.30
N ASN A 1223 0.32 80.94 19.33
CA ASN A 1223 1.64 81.61 19.42
C ASN A 1223 3.01 80.94 19.08
N LEU A 1224 3.53 81.34 17.91
CA LEU A 1224 4.79 82.09 17.64
C LEU A 1224 6.24 81.52 17.86
N THR A 1225 7.09 81.99 16.93
CA THR A 1225 8.55 82.30 16.99
C THR A 1225 9.63 81.19 16.97
N THR A 1226 10.53 81.34 15.99
CA THR A 1226 11.91 80.83 15.95
C THR A 1226 12.86 81.71 16.77
N PRO A 1227 14.10 81.25 17.09
CA PRO A 1227 15.26 81.72 16.30
C PRO A 1227 16.43 80.72 16.11
N VAL A 1228 17.10 80.86 14.96
CA VAL A 1228 18.56 81.00 14.71
C VAL A 1228 19.57 80.36 15.70
N ASP A 1229 20.48 79.48 15.21
CA ASP A 1229 21.89 79.86 14.99
C ASP A 1229 22.70 78.90 14.07
N GLU A 1230 23.94 79.29 13.73
CA GLU A 1230 24.84 78.71 12.71
C GLU A 1230 25.70 77.49 13.17
N GLN A 1231 26.16 76.64 12.22
CA GLN A 1231 27.61 76.45 11.89
C GLN A 1231 27.94 75.31 10.88
N LEU A 1232 28.93 75.60 10.02
CA LEU A 1232 29.85 74.71 9.28
C LEU A 1232 31.28 74.97 9.85
N PRO A 1233 32.38 74.22 9.58
CA PRO A 1233 32.74 73.57 8.30
C PRO A 1233 33.69 72.31 8.36
N ASN A 1234 34.37 72.04 7.23
CA ASN A 1234 35.65 71.30 7.01
C ASN A 1234 35.70 69.79 6.70
N GLU A 1235 36.02 69.48 5.42
CA GLU A 1235 37.28 68.87 4.90
C GLU A 1235 37.95 67.71 5.70
N GLU A 1236 38.49 66.62 5.11
CA GLU A 1236 39.41 66.52 3.95
C GLU A 1236 39.42 65.15 3.19
N ILE A 1237 39.85 65.19 1.91
CA ILE A 1237 40.66 64.20 1.11
C ILE A 1237 40.16 62.74 0.90
N GLY A 1238 40.14 62.26 -0.37
CA GLY A 1238 39.98 60.82 -0.67
C GLY A 1238 39.73 60.30 -2.12
N GLU A 1239 40.20 60.96 -3.20
CA GLU A 1239 40.11 60.45 -4.60
C GLU A 1239 41.19 59.37 -4.92
N PRO A 1240 41.11 58.54 -6.00
CA PRO A 1240 40.63 58.79 -7.40
C PRO A 1240 39.55 57.80 -7.93
N LEU A 1241 38.77 58.03 -9.00
CA LEU A 1241 39.04 58.32 -10.43
C LEU A 1241 39.80 57.17 -11.17
N THR A 1242 39.49 56.72 -12.40
CA THR A 1242 38.83 57.34 -13.58
C THR A 1242 38.11 56.32 -14.52
N ALA A 1243 37.19 56.83 -15.37
CA ALA A 1243 36.93 56.45 -16.79
C ALA A 1243 36.44 55.02 -17.20
N LYS A 1244 35.66 54.81 -18.28
CA LYS A 1244 34.87 55.70 -19.19
C LYS A 1244 33.83 54.87 -20.00
N ASP A 1245 32.70 55.49 -20.35
CA ASP A 1245 31.74 54.98 -21.37
C ASP A 1245 32.38 54.83 -22.77
N PRO A 1246 31.75 54.04 -23.67
CA PRO A 1246 31.07 54.70 -24.79
C PRO A 1246 29.59 54.29 -24.97
N LYS A 1247 28.74 55.28 -25.31
CA LYS A 1247 27.30 55.10 -25.61
C LYS A 1247 27.02 55.07 -27.11
N VAL A 1248 26.31 54.05 -27.59
CA VAL A 1248 25.26 54.12 -28.64
C VAL A 1248 24.32 52.91 -28.40
N GLY A 1249 22.98 53.02 -28.40
CA GLY A 1249 22.12 54.19 -28.47
C GLY A 1249 20.64 53.77 -28.28
N ASN A 1250 19.79 54.70 -27.82
CA ASN A 1250 18.37 54.43 -27.56
C ASN A 1250 17.54 54.26 -28.85
N SER A 1251 16.50 53.44 -28.76
CA SER A 1251 15.17 53.75 -29.29
C SER A 1251 14.12 53.38 -28.23
N VAL A 1252 13.01 54.13 -28.20
CA VAL A 1252 12.07 54.22 -27.05
C VAL A 1252 10.63 53.98 -27.55
N TRP A 1253 9.67 54.00 -26.60
CA TRP A 1253 8.20 54.09 -26.69
C TRP A 1253 7.49 52.78 -26.35
N TYR A 1254 6.95 52.65 -25.12
CA TYR A 1254 5.63 53.12 -24.62
C TYR A 1254 4.52 52.11 -25.06
N GLU A 1255 3.51 51.75 -24.26
CA GLU A 1255 2.91 52.45 -23.09
C GLU A 1255 2.37 51.47 -22.01
N TYR A 1256 1.91 52.02 -20.86
CA TYR A 1256 1.29 51.30 -19.74
C TYR A 1256 -0.21 50.96 -19.99
N GLY A 1257 -0.75 49.99 -19.24
CA GLY A 1257 -2.21 49.81 -19.11
C GLY A 1257 -2.63 48.62 -18.25
N CYS A 1258 -2.92 48.87 -16.96
CA CYS A 1258 -3.48 47.84 -16.07
C CYS A 1258 -5.02 47.88 -16.07
N VAL A 1259 -5.64 46.70 -16.05
CA VAL A 1259 -6.77 46.35 -15.15
C VAL A 1259 -6.51 44.94 -14.64
#